data_AF-A0A950VNH3-F1
#
_entry.id   AF-A0A950VNH3-F1
#
_cell.length_a   1.000
_cell.length_b   1.000
_cell.length_c   1.000
_cell.angle_alpha   90.00
_cell.angle_beta   90.00
_cell.angle_gamma   90.00
#
_symmetry.space_group_name_H-M   'P 1'
#
loop_
_entity.id
_entity.type
_entity.pdbx_description
1 polymer ?
#
loop_
_entity_poly.entity_id
_entity_poly.type
_entity_poly.pdbx_seq_one_letter_code
_entity_poly.pdbx_strand_id
1 'polypeptide(L)'
;MVTSRGWWFLGTVLVLLALAVLPHQPNLSLGVLSLTLLLWFAGEWLVFVVRARILSRRLRVFREVRDARGPVATLWAGRLFQVVVELRLSSPAGLPYVAFADFLPFAADQEKGELKGEGMLDPAHPLPLQYTIRCPAPGQVRFEGVRVQLADLQGFFYHATFVPGVRLYPVLPPLVDAEGRTAMVKRHNLLPPPGVHRLPRPGIGSELLDLRDYMPGDPPRTIAWKISARRDRLITKEFESEVPVRCTLFVDTSNSVRVGPPGENALTNLVEIAAAVAQANSSSRDLTGLCLFDEQRASAMIRPGRGARHLVHLLGVLTDAAGLAPTTGRANLNTLLPLAYAFAREVYPELLRSDVNRVPLWLPWLAPTPAYTFREPTLGQRLYGRLPFLLTLLAVVVLVLLGLVGSLVWALSSWRVRTMFPFAFLSMAALSGLLFGLLVLPRMLFSRQRRLYRWRKQLAALLSVHFGLAPGGLAVLQEDSEQLALYLQYFLAEHQIPYALPLYDPQGRYLFAAPGKVEVLAKCLLRALGKGHDNELFVLLVDLLELSDQLGPLLRAVKVALARHHQVLVICPWPRGLLLPDSQHAGDRQGRRDEDDAGPVRLQRALRQATTQRYHQAFHQARRTFAHLGVPMVCARSGDPAHLILERLDRLRSVRRLGR
;
A
#
# COMPACT_ATOMS: atom_id res chain seq x y z
N MET A 1 28.11 9.17 -12.16
CA MET A 1 27.51 10.42 -12.68
C MET A 1 28.32 11.58 -12.13
N VAL A 2 28.40 12.71 -12.83
CA VAL A 2 29.17 13.88 -12.41
C VAL A 2 28.24 14.84 -11.68
N THR A 3 28.63 15.33 -10.50
CA THR A 3 27.87 16.31 -9.71
C THR A 3 27.93 17.70 -10.37
N SER A 4 27.13 18.65 -9.87
CA SER A 4 27.24 20.05 -10.29
C SER A 4 28.65 20.60 -10.07
N ARG A 5 29.30 20.25 -8.95
CA ARG A 5 30.69 20.60 -8.65
C ARG A 5 31.66 20.02 -9.68
N GLY A 6 31.50 18.74 -10.03
CA GLY A 6 32.34 18.11 -11.06
C GLY A 6 32.18 18.76 -12.44
N TRP A 7 30.97 19.21 -12.79
CA TRP A 7 30.74 19.96 -14.04
C TRP A 7 31.38 21.35 -14.03
N TRP A 8 31.31 22.08 -12.91
CA TRP A 8 32.01 23.37 -12.77
C TRP A 8 33.53 23.20 -12.83
N PHE A 9 34.07 22.17 -12.17
CA PHE A 9 35.48 21.84 -12.24
C PHE A 9 35.90 21.50 -13.68
N LEU A 10 35.15 20.62 -14.36
CA LEU A 10 35.45 20.27 -15.74
C LEU A 10 35.34 21.48 -16.68
N GLY A 11 34.31 22.32 -16.50
CA GLY A 11 34.12 23.54 -17.29
C GLY A 11 35.26 24.54 -17.10
N THR A 12 35.70 24.77 -15.87
CA THR A 12 36.83 25.68 -15.57
C THR A 12 38.14 25.15 -16.13
N VAL A 13 38.42 23.85 -16.01
CA VAL A 13 39.61 23.21 -16.62
C VAL A 13 39.59 23.32 -18.14
N LEU A 14 38.43 23.12 -18.79
CA LEU A 14 38.29 23.27 -20.24
C LEU A 14 38.46 24.72 -20.71
N VAL A 15 37.97 25.70 -19.94
CA VAL A 15 38.20 27.13 -20.23
C VAL A 15 39.67 27.48 -20.11
N LEU A 16 40.36 27.01 -19.06
CA LEU A 16 41.81 27.19 -18.92
C LEU A 16 42.56 26.55 -20.09
N LEU A 17 42.21 25.32 -20.48
CA LEU A 17 42.81 24.66 -21.63
C LEU A 17 42.58 25.46 -22.93
N ALA A 18 41.38 26.02 -23.13
CA ALA A 18 41.09 26.87 -24.29
C ALA A 18 41.90 28.18 -24.28
N LEU A 19 42.06 28.82 -23.12
CA LEU A 19 42.89 30.02 -22.95
C LEU A 19 44.37 29.74 -23.22
N ALA A 20 44.87 28.55 -22.88
CA ALA A 20 46.25 28.15 -23.16
C ALA A 20 46.56 28.02 -24.66
N VAL A 21 45.55 27.70 -25.47
CA VAL A 21 45.67 27.43 -26.92
C VAL A 21 45.31 28.65 -27.77
N LEU A 22 45.04 29.82 -27.16
CA LEU A 22 44.70 31.04 -27.87
C LEU A 22 45.83 31.46 -28.84
N PRO A 23 45.50 31.75 -30.12
CA PRO A 23 46.50 31.89 -31.19
C PRO A 23 47.39 33.13 -31.09
N HIS A 24 47.09 34.08 -30.20
CA HIS A 24 47.88 35.32 -30.05
C HIS A 24 48.92 35.28 -28.92
N GLN A 25 48.81 34.36 -27.94
CA GLN A 25 49.74 34.23 -26.80
C GLN A 25 49.65 32.80 -26.20
N PRO A 26 50.23 31.75 -26.82
CA PRO A 26 50.14 30.39 -26.30
C PRO A 26 50.91 30.27 -24.97
N ASN A 27 50.20 29.95 -23.89
CA ASN A 27 50.80 29.81 -22.56
C ASN A 27 50.96 28.32 -22.20
N LEU A 28 52.15 27.79 -22.48
CA LEU A 28 52.46 26.36 -22.32
C LEU A 28 52.32 25.89 -20.88
N SER A 29 52.64 26.74 -19.90
CA SER A 29 52.49 26.42 -18.46
C SER A 29 51.03 26.18 -18.07
N LEU A 30 50.11 27.00 -18.60
CA LEU A 30 48.68 26.90 -18.36
C LEU A 30 48.08 25.69 -19.09
N GLY A 31 48.62 25.33 -20.26
CA GLY A 31 48.29 24.11 -20.99
C GLY A 31 48.67 22.84 -20.22
N VAL A 32 49.89 22.78 -19.66
CA VAL A 32 50.35 21.65 -18.84
C VAL A 32 49.52 21.54 -17.54
N LEU A 33 49.24 22.66 -16.87
CA LEU A 33 48.39 22.67 -15.66
C LEU A 33 46.97 22.16 -15.95
N SER A 34 46.34 22.64 -17.01
CA SER A 34 44.98 22.22 -17.37
C SER A 34 44.92 20.75 -17.82
N LEU A 35 45.92 20.27 -18.57
CA LEU A 35 46.02 18.86 -18.95
C LEU A 35 46.26 17.94 -17.74
N THR A 36 47.12 18.34 -16.80
CA THR A 36 47.38 17.56 -15.58
C THR A 36 46.15 17.49 -14.67
N LEU A 37 45.42 18.58 -14.49
CA LEU A 37 44.14 18.59 -13.76
C LEU A 37 43.08 17.72 -14.45
N LEU A 38 43.04 17.72 -15.78
CA LEU A 38 42.11 16.88 -16.55
C LEU A 38 42.45 15.38 -16.42
N LEU A 39 43.74 15.02 -16.51
CA LEU A 39 44.22 13.65 -16.30
C LEU A 39 43.96 13.18 -14.87
N TRP A 40 44.20 14.04 -13.87
CA TRP A 40 43.87 13.75 -12.48
C TRP A 40 42.38 13.51 -12.28
N PHE A 41 41.51 14.39 -12.81
CA PHE A 41 40.06 14.23 -12.74
C PHE A 41 39.57 12.96 -13.43
N ALA A 42 40.16 12.59 -14.57
CA ALA A 42 39.87 11.33 -15.27
C ALA A 42 40.34 10.11 -14.46
N GLY A 43 41.48 10.20 -13.78
CA GLY A 43 41.99 9.19 -12.85
C GLY A 43 41.06 8.97 -11.66
N GLU A 44 40.66 10.05 -10.98
CA GLU A 44 39.68 10.02 -9.88
C GLU A 44 38.35 9.42 -10.34
N TRP A 45 37.88 9.80 -11.53
CA TRP A 45 36.67 9.22 -12.12
C TRP A 45 36.80 7.70 -12.33
N LEU A 46 37.93 7.23 -12.88
CA LEU A 46 38.16 5.81 -13.14
C LEU A 46 38.20 5.02 -11.83
N VAL A 47 38.96 5.49 -10.85
CA VAL A 47 39.04 4.89 -9.51
C VAL A 47 37.65 4.84 -8.86
N PHE A 48 36.90 5.95 -8.91
CA PHE A 48 35.54 6.03 -8.39
C PHE A 48 34.60 5.03 -9.08
N VAL A 49 34.59 4.94 -10.41
CA VAL A 49 33.69 4.05 -11.15
C VAL A 49 34.00 2.58 -10.85
N VAL A 50 35.28 2.20 -10.81
CA VAL A 50 35.69 0.83 -10.47
C VAL A 50 35.30 0.50 -9.04
N ARG A 51 35.63 1.37 -8.07
CA ARG A 51 35.29 1.20 -6.66
C ARG A 51 33.78 1.12 -6.46
N ALA A 52 33.02 2.04 -7.05
CA ALA A 52 31.56 2.08 -6.93
C ALA A 52 30.91 0.81 -7.50
N ARG A 53 31.36 0.30 -8.67
CA ARG A 53 30.81 -0.92 -9.28
C ARG A 53 31.12 -2.19 -8.48
N ILE A 54 32.31 -2.28 -7.89
CA ILE A 54 32.72 -3.46 -7.11
C ILE A 54 32.08 -3.44 -5.72
N LEU A 55 32.13 -2.30 -5.03
CA LEU A 55 31.66 -2.17 -3.65
C LEU A 55 30.13 -2.09 -3.56
N SER A 56 29.43 -1.52 -4.55
CA SER A 56 27.95 -1.47 -4.53
C SER A 56 27.33 -2.87 -4.44
N ARG A 57 27.94 -3.86 -5.10
CA ARG A 57 27.51 -5.27 -5.08
C ARG A 57 27.76 -5.98 -3.74
N ARG A 58 28.57 -5.39 -2.86
CA ARG A 58 28.94 -5.94 -1.54
C ARG A 58 28.24 -5.24 -0.38
N LEU A 59 27.36 -4.29 -0.67
CA LEU A 59 26.50 -3.66 0.31
C LEU A 59 25.38 -4.61 0.71
N ARG A 60 25.11 -4.68 2.01
CA ARG A 60 23.98 -5.43 2.58
C ARG A 60 23.22 -4.54 3.55
N VAL A 61 21.90 -4.64 3.50
CA VAL A 61 21.01 -3.93 4.42
C VAL A 61 20.46 -4.92 5.42
N PHE A 62 20.58 -4.60 6.70
CA PHE A 62 19.93 -5.30 7.79
C PHE A 62 18.86 -4.39 8.36
N ARG A 63 17.63 -4.89 8.46
CA ARG A 63 16.52 -4.14 9.05
C ARG A 63 15.92 -4.95 10.17
N GLU A 64 15.71 -4.32 11.31
CA GLU A 64 15.06 -4.93 12.47
C GLU A 64 14.01 -3.98 13.01
N VAL A 65 12.82 -4.52 13.28
CA VAL A 65 11.74 -3.78 13.91
C VAL A 65 11.67 -4.19 15.37
N ARG A 66 11.72 -3.20 16.25
CA ARG A 66 11.80 -3.36 17.71
C ARG A 66 10.61 -2.69 18.38
N ASP A 67 10.14 -3.32 19.44
CA ASP A 67 9.24 -2.76 20.45
C ASP A 67 10.05 -2.54 21.74
N ALA A 68 9.45 -2.00 22.80
CA ALA A 68 10.08 -1.75 24.10
C ALA A 68 10.73 -3.00 24.72
N ARG A 69 10.34 -4.20 24.30
CA ARG A 69 10.86 -5.49 24.80
C ARG A 69 11.96 -6.11 23.93
N GLY A 70 12.27 -5.52 22.78
CA GLY A 70 13.25 -6.05 21.81
C GLY A 70 12.64 -6.32 20.43
N PRO A 71 13.28 -7.17 19.61
CA PRO A 71 12.90 -7.37 18.22
C PRO A 71 11.61 -8.19 18.07
N VAL A 72 10.79 -7.82 17.10
CA VAL A 72 9.46 -8.39 16.90
C VAL A 72 9.29 -8.90 15.47
N ALA A 73 8.67 -10.08 15.32
CA ALA A 73 8.35 -10.66 14.02
C ALA A 73 6.97 -10.23 13.48
N THR A 74 6.08 -9.76 14.35
CA THR A 74 4.69 -9.38 14.04
C THR A 74 4.36 -8.03 14.65
N LEU A 75 3.75 -7.14 13.90
CA LEU A 75 3.36 -5.81 14.37
C LEU A 75 1.90 -5.81 14.81
N TRP A 76 1.50 -4.78 15.55
CA TRP A 76 0.11 -4.57 15.98
C TRP A 76 -0.38 -3.23 15.45
N ALA A 77 -1.55 -3.21 14.83
CA ALA A 77 -2.16 -1.97 14.37
C ALA A 77 -2.37 -1.01 15.56
N GLY A 78 -2.14 0.29 15.32
CA GLY A 78 -2.25 1.36 16.31
C GLY A 78 -1.05 1.52 17.25
N ARG A 79 -0.10 0.59 17.29
CA ARG A 79 1.11 0.68 18.15
C ARG A 79 2.30 1.29 17.42
N LEU A 80 3.22 1.84 18.21
CA LEU A 80 4.48 2.42 17.75
C LEU A 80 5.59 1.37 17.75
N PHE A 81 6.38 1.34 16.69
CA PHE A 81 7.54 0.46 16.57
C PHE A 81 8.76 1.23 16.10
N GLN A 82 9.92 0.92 16.68
CA GLN A 82 11.19 1.50 16.26
C GLN A 82 11.82 0.61 15.18
N VAL A 83 12.10 1.20 14.02
CA VAL A 83 12.80 0.53 12.92
C VAL A 83 14.26 0.94 12.98
N VAL A 84 15.14 -0.07 13.06
CA VAL A 84 16.59 0.10 13.00
C VAL A 84 17.09 -0.50 11.70
N VAL A 85 17.75 0.31 10.89
CA VAL A 85 18.33 -0.07 9.61
C VAL A 85 19.83 0.10 9.71
N GLU A 86 20.57 -0.94 9.37
CA GLU A 86 22.03 -0.93 9.34
C GLU A 86 22.53 -1.25 7.94
N LEU A 87 23.31 -0.35 7.37
CA LEU A 87 24.04 -0.59 6.14
C LEU A 87 25.40 -1.21 6.50
N ARG A 88 25.72 -2.37 5.91
CA ARG A 88 26.98 -3.09 6.14
C ARG A 88 27.73 -3.30 4.83
N LEU A 89 29.05 -3.23 4.89
CA LEU A 89 29.94 -3.44 3.75
C LEU A 89 30.78 -4.71 3.95
N SER A 90 30.63 -5.69 3.05
CA SER A 90 31.39 -6.95 3.08
C SER A 90 32.70 -6.83 2.28
N SER A 91 33.56 -5.86 2.62
CA SER A 91 34.81 -5.57 1.91
C SER A 91 35.88 -5.09 2.89
N PRO A 92 37.18 -5.34 2.67
CA PRO A 92 38.25 -4.72 3.47
C PRO A 92 38.40 -3.22 3.19
N ALA A 93 38.00 -2.75 2.00
CA ALA A 93 38.02 -1.34 1.65
C ALA A 93 36.69 -0.67 2.05
N GLY A 94 36.76 0.40 2.85
CA GLY A 94 35.61 1.22 3.23
C GLY A 94 35.06 2.05 2.06
N LEU A 95 34.04 2.85 2.32
CA LEU A 95 33.50 3.86 1.39
C LEU A 95 33.55 5.23 2.07
N PRO A 96 34.17 6.24 1.43
CA PRO A 96 34.49 7.50 2.09
C PRO A 96 33.25 8.32 2.44
N TYR A 97 32.26 8.30 1.56
CA TYR A 97 30.98 8.96 1.80
C TYR A 97 29.85 8.13 1.21
N VAL A 98 28.91 7.76 2.07
CA VAL A 98 27.71 7.01 1.74
C VAL A 98 26.53 7.75 2.35
N ALA A 99 25.59 8.15 1.51
CA ALA A 99 24.27 8.60 1.93
C ALA A 99 23.26 7.51 1.57
N PHE A 100 22.45 7.08 2.52
CA PHE A 100 21.39 6.11 2.25
C PHE A 100 20.05 6.59 2.79
N ALA A 101 18.99 6.16 2.12
CA ALA A 101 17.62 6.52 2.47
C ALA A 101 16.74 5.27 2.45
N ASP A 102 16.03 5.01 3.54
CA ASP A 102 15.01 3.95 3.58
C ASP A 102 13.68 4.48 3.01
N PHE A 103 12.90 3.56 2.44
CA PHE A 103 11.56 3.83 1.95
C PHE A 103 10.55 3.52 3.04
N LEU A 104 9.82 4.55 3.48
CA LEU A 104 8.69 4.34 4.38
C LEU A 104 7.60 3.54 3.64
N PRO A 105 7.17 2.39 4.16
CA PRO A 105 6.07 1.63 3.57
C PRO A 105 4.78 2.44 3.55
N PHE A 106 3.98 2.34 2.47
CA PHE A 106 2.72 3.07 2.35
C PHE A 106 1.68 2.71 3.42
N ALA A 107 1.76 1.50 3.99
CA ALA A 107 0.88 1.03 5.05
C ALA A 107 1.33 1.49 6.46
N ALA A 108 2.33 2.38 6.56
CA ALA A 108 2.86 2.87 7.83
C ALA A 108 3.09 4.39 7.80
N ASP A 109 2.72 5.05 8.89
CA ASP A 109 2.97 6.47 9.11
C ASP A 109 4.27 6.65 9.89
N GLN A 110 5.09 7.63 9.51
CA GLN A 110 6.27 8.01 10.28
C GLN A 110 5.88 9.00 11.37
N GLU A 111 6.30 8.72 12.60
CA GLU A 111 6.06 9.59 13.75
C GLU A 111 7.31 10.41 14.11
N LYS A 112 8.48 9.78 14.19
CA LYS A 112 9.75 10.41 14.61
C LYS A 112 10.97 9.79 13.93
N GLY A 113 12.08 10.53 13.91
CA GLY A 113 13.39 10.08 13.40
C GLY A 113 13.65 10.49 11.95
N GLU A 114 14.85 10.21 11.46
CA GLU A 114 15.26 10.52 10.09
C GLU A 114 15.17 9.28 9.20
N LEU A 115 14.73 9.45 7.95
CA LEU A 115 14.71 8.39 6.94
C LEU A 115 15.99 8.35 6.09
N LYS A 116 16.91 9.27 6.34
CA LYS A 116 18.18 9.40 5.63
C LYS A 116 19.32 9.34 6.62
N GLY A 117 20.34 8.55 6.31
CA GLY A 117 21.59 8.49 7.05
C GLY A 117 22.75 8.82 6.12
N GLU A 118 23.75 9.54 6.62
CA GLU A 118 24.98 9.81 5.88
C GLU A 118 26.21 9.60 6.75
N GLY A 119 27.31 9.18 6.12
CA GLY A 119 28.58 9.01 6.81
C GLY A 119 29.59 8.18 6.02
N MET A 120 30.75 7.99 6.63
CA MET A 120 31.77 7.04 6.15
C MET A 120 31.34 5.63 6.53
N LEU A 121 31.41 4.70 5.58
CA LEU A 121 31.04 3.31 5.80
C LEU A 121 32.30 2.45 5.84
N ASP A 122 32.67 2.04 7.04
CA ASP A 122 33.79 1.14 7.28
C ASP A 122 33.32 -0.30 7.49
N PRO A 123 34.19 -1.30 7.26
CA PRO A 123 33.83 -2.70 7.46
C PRO A 123 33.50 -3.03 8.93
N ALA A 124 34.12 -2.30 9.86
CA ALA A 124 33.95 -2.47 11.31
C ALA A 124 32.77 -1.66 11.89
N HIS A 125 32.42 -0.54 11.27
CA HIS A 125 31.41 0.39 11.79
C HIS A 125 30.25 0.50 10.79
N PRO A 126 29.14 -0.24 11.01
CA PRO A 126 27.96 -0.10 10.17
C PRO A 126 27.34 1.28 10.37
N LEU A 127 26.70 1.82 9.33
CA LEU A 127 26.02 3.10 9.40
C LEU A 127 24.55 2.85 9.81
N PRO A 128 24.11 3.25 11.02
CA PRO A 128 22.75 3.01 11.49
C PRO A 128 21.82 4.14 11.06
N LEU A 129 20.55 3.80 10.89
CA LEU A 129 19.43 4.70 10.68
C LEU A 129 18.26 4.24 11.55
N GLN A 130 17.63 5.18 12.26
CA GLN A 130 16.56 4.85 13.20
C GLN A 130 15.38 5.79 13.03
N TYR A 131 14.19 5.22 12.92
CA TYR A 131 12.93 5.95 12.86
C TYR A 131 11.80 5.16 13.49
N THR A 132 10.73 5.85 13.89
CA THR A 132 9.55 5.25 14.52
C THR A 132 8.39 5.27 13.54
N ILE A 133 7.73 4.13 13.42
CA ILE A 133 6.54 3.95 12.57
C ILE A 133 5.32 3.60 13.40
N ARG A 134 4.14 3.98 12.90
CA ARG A 134 2.83 3.53 13.35
C ARG A 134 2.10 2.86 12.20
N CYS A 135 1.56 1.67 12.43
CA CYS A 135 0.74 1.00 11.42
C CYS A 135 -0.74 1.29 11.72
N PRO A 136 -1.45 2.10 10.91
CA PRO A 136 -2.83 2.47 11.20
C PRO A 136 -3.83 1.31 11.01
N ALA A 137 -3.48 0.30 10.21
CA ALA A 137 -4.40 -0.75 9.78
C ALA A 137 -3.78 -2.16 9.85
N PRO A 138 -4.59 -3.21 10.08
CA PRO A 138 -4.15 -4.59 9.93
C PRO A 138 -3.85 -4.94 8.46
N GLY A 139 -2.95 -5.90 8.25
CA GLY A 139 -2.54 -6.34 6.92
C GLY A 139 -1.07 -6.73 6.90
N GLN A 140 -0.33 -6.27 5.89
CA GLN A 140 1.11 -6.55 5.79
C GLN A 140 1.85 -5.25 5.50
N VAL A 141 3.01 -5.09 6.11
CA VAL A 141 3.93 -3.99 5.82
C VAL A 141 5.13 -4.55 5.08
N ARG A 142 5.31 -4.08 3.85
CA ARG A 142 6.43 -4.44 2.98
C ARG A 142 7.49 -3.35 2.99
N PHE A 143 8.70 -3.72 3.39
CA PHE A 143 9.89 -2.91 3.15
C PHE A 143 10.62 -3.44 1.92
N GLU A 144 10.98 -2.58 0.97
CA GLU A 144 11.67 -3.01 -0.26
C GLU A 144 13.18 -3.14 -0.09
N GLY A 145 13.80 -2.16 0.55
CA GLY A 145 15.24 -1.99 0.57
C GLY A 145 15.60 -0.53 0.75
N VAL A 146 16.86 -0.20 0.50
CA VAL A 146 17.41 1.13 0.79
C VAL A 146 18.06 1.68 -0.47
N ARG A 147 17.80 2.96 -0.75
CA ARG A 147 18.55 3.70 -1.75
C ARG A 147 19.90 4.07 -1.17
N VAL A 148 20.97 3.76 -1.90
CA VAL A 148 22.34 4.14 -1.51
C VAL A 148 22.93 5.05 -2.58
N GLN A 149 23.48 6.17 -2.15
CA GLN A 149 24.25 7.11 -2.96
C GLN A 149 25.68 7.13 -2.44
N LEU A 150 26.60 6.71 -3.31
CA LEU A 150 28.03 6.76 -3.08
C LEU A 150 28.57 8.07 -3.68
N ALA A 151 29.45 8.76 -2.97
CA ALA A 151 30.21 9.87 -3.52
C ALA A 151 31.71 9.71 -3.26
N ASP A 152 32.50 10.42 -4.05
CA ASP A 152 33.93 10.64 -3.79
C ASP A 152 34.13 11.67 -2.66
N LEU A 153 35.34 11.75 -2.11
CA LEU A 153 35.69 12.69 -1.03
C LEU A 153 35.54 14.15 -1.48
N GLN A 154 35.85 14.43 -2.74
CA GLN A 154 35.80 15.76 -3.35
C GLN A 154 34.37 16.15 -3.79
N GLY A 155 33.46 15.17 -3.86
CA GLY A 155 32.07 15.36 -4.29
C GLY A 155 31.93 15.70 -5.77
N PHE A 156 32.86 15.28 -6.64
CA PHE A 156 32.76 15.41 -8.10
C PHE A 156 31.90 14.34 -8.74
N PHE A 157 31.84 13.16 -8.14
CA PHE A 157 31.21 11.99 -8.71
C PHE A 157 30.23 11.36 -7.72
N TYR A 158 29.10 10.91 -8.25
CA TYR A 158 28.13 10.15 -7.47
C TYR A 158 27.65 8.92 -8.22
N HIS A 159 27.29 7.90 -7.46
CA HIS A 159 26.72 6.67 -7.95
C HIS A 159 25.54 6.26 -7.06
N ALA A 160 24.33 6.31 -7.62
CA ALA A 160 23.14 5.82 -6.95
C ALA A 160 22.90 4.36 -7.33
N THR A 161 22.64 3.53 -6.33
CA THR A 161 22.21 2.13 -6.45
C THR A 161 21.09 1.86 -5.46
N PHE A 162 20.35 0.78 -5.67
CA PHE A 162 19.33 0.31 -4.75
C PHE A 162 19.80 -1.03 -4.18
N VAL A 163 19.87 -1.12 -2.85
CA VAL A 163 20.23 -2.36 -2.17
C VAL A 163 18.93 -3.04 -1.72
N PRO A 164 18.54 -4.17 -2.34
CA PRO A 164 17.32 -4.86 -1.97
C PRO A 164 17.45 -5.43 -0.55
N GLY A 165 16.37 -5.32 0.20
CA GLY A 165 16.29 -5.75 1.60
C GLY A 165 14.85 -6.07 1.95
N VAL A 166 14.20 -6.88 1.11
CA VAL A 166 12.77 -7.13 1.19
C VAL A 166 12.45 -7.86 2.49
N ARG A 167 11.63 -7.23 3.34
CA ARG A 167 11.09 -7.85 4.55
C ARG A 167 9.60 -7.53 4.65
N LEU A 168 8.82 -8.57 4.93
CA LEU A 168 7.38 -8.50 5.15
C LEU A 168 7.11 -8.70 6.63
N TYR A 169 6.38 -7.76 7.23
CA TYR A 169 5.91 -7.86 8.61
C TYR A 169 4.38 -7.92 8.60
N PRO A 170 3.76 -9.01 9.10
CA PRO A 170 2.32 -9.04 9.29
C PRO A 170 1.92 -8.06 10.40
N VAL A 171 0.90 -7.26 10.15
CA VAL A 171 0.32 -6.31 11.11
C VAL A 171 -0.99 -6.90 11.60
N LEU A 172 -0.95 -7.41 12.83
CA LEU A 172 -2.13 -7.95 13.50
C LEU A 172 -3.15 -6.84 13.77
N PRO A 173 -4.46 -7.17 13.79
CA PRO A 173 -5.51 -6.26 14.25
C PRO A 173 -5.18 -5.68 15.63
N PRO A 174 -5.67 -4.48 15.95
CA PRO A 174 -5.30 -3.80 17.19
C PRO A 174 -5.60 -4.70 18.39
N LEU A 175 -4.66 -4.71 19.34
CA LEU A 175 -4.90 -5.36 20.62
C LEU A 175 -5.99 -4.55 21.31
N VAL A 176 -7.06 -5.22 21.72
CA VAL A 176 -8.03 -4.57 22.61
C VAL A 176 -7.32 -4.47 23.96
N ASP A 177 -6.79 -3.29 24.27
CA ASP A 177 -5.97 -3.07 25.47
C ASP A 177 -6.76 -3.42 26.75
N ALA A 178 -6.05 -3.48 27.87
CA ALA A 178 -6.66 -3.63 29.19
C ALA A 178 -7.70 -2.53 29.48
N GLU A 179 -7.64 -1.39 28.79
CA GLU A 179 -8.66 -0.34 28.84
C GLU A 179 -9.96 -0.72 28.12
N GLY A 180 -9.90 -1.60 27.11
CA GLY A 180 -11.06 -2.31 26.56
C GLY A 180 -11.55 -3.47 27.45
N ARG A 181 -10.84 -3.80 28.54
CA ARG A 181 -11.42 -4.54 29.67
C ARG A 181 -12.30 -3.64 30.55
N THR A 182 -12.21 -2.31 30.39
CA THR A 182 -12.96 -1.32 31.20
C THR A 182 -14.37 -1.09 30.67
N ALA A 183 -15.13 -2.16 30.52
CA ALA A 183 -16.60 -2.10 30.54
C ALA A 183 -17.25 -3.44 30.92
N MET A 184 -16.46 -4.49 31.09
CA MET A 184 -16.89 -5.67 31.82
C MET A 184 -15.78 -6.12 32.75
N VAL A 185 -15.61 -5.36 33.85
CA VAL A 185 -15.57 -6.02 35.16
C VAL A 185 -16.58 -7.15 35.06
N LYS A 186 -16.18 -8.41 35.30
CA LYS A 186 -17.12 -9.51 35.49
C LYS A 186 -18.28 -8.98 36.34
N ARG A 187 -19.40 -8.57 35.72
CA ARG A 187 -20.61 -8.09 36.41
C ARG A 187 -21.37 -9.32 36.91
N HIS A 188 -20.62 -10.30 37.44
CA HIS A 188 -21.12 -11.54 38.00
C HIS A 188 -21.87 -11.32 39.31
N ASN A 189 -21.75 -10.11 39.91
CA ASN A 189 -22.40 -9.74 41.16
C ASN A 189 -23.54 -8.71 41.03
N LEU A 190 -23.99 -8.35 39.83
CA LEU A 190 -25.27 -7.64 39.74
C LEU A 190 -26.38 -8.68 39.93
N LEU A 191 -27.18 -8.47 40.97
CA LEU A 191 -28.47 -9.15 41.15
C LEU A 191 -29.16 -9.17 39.77
N PRO A 192 -29.59 -10.35 39.27
CA PRO A 192 -30.34 -10.39 38.04
C PRO A 192 -31.55 -9.46 38.18
N PRO A 193 -31.98 -8.79 37.08
CA PRO A 193 -33.17 -7.95 37.13
C PRO A 193 -34.33 -8.76 37.73
N PRO A 194 -35.18 -8.14 38.57
CA PRO A 194 -36.26 -8.84 39.25
C PRO A 194 -37.09 -9.64 38.24
N GLY A 195 -37.26 -10.94 38.50
CA GLY A 195 -37.93 -11.90 37.61
C GLY A 195 -37.02 -12.89 36.87
N VAL A 196 -35.69 -12.74 36.89
CA VAL A 196 -34.75 -13.74 36.32
C VAL A 196 -34.03 -14.48 37.46
N HIS A 197 -34.59 -15.61 37.91
CA HIS A 197 -33.93 -16.46 38.90
C HIS A 197 -32.82 -17.28 38.23
N ARG A 198 -31.54 -16.95 38.49
CA ARG A 198 -30.42 -17.82 38.13
C ARG A 198 -30.41 -19.01 39.11
N LEU A 199 -30.47 -20.24 38.59
CA LEU A 199 -30.16 -21.45 39.36
C LEU A 199 -28.69 -21.80 39.07
N PRO A 200 -27.73 -21.34 39.89
CA PRO A 200 -26.34 -21.72 39.71
C PRO A 200 -26.19 -23.21 40.03
N ARG A 201 -25.32 -23.90 39.29
CA ARG A 201 -25.19 -25.36 39.32
C ARG A 201 -23.80 -25.80 39.67
N PRO A 202 -23.64 -26.88 40.46
CA PRO A 202 -22.32 -27.42 40.78
C PRO A 202 -21.67 -28.00 39.51
N GLY A 203 -20.37 -27.78 39.35
CA GLY A 203 -19.59 -28.21 38.20
C GLY A 203 -18.09 -27.89 38.34
N ILE A 204 -17.36 -27.97 37.22
CA ILE A 204 -15.89 -27.87 37.17
C ILE A 204 -15.43 -26.44 36.81
N GLY A 205 -16.24 -25.41 37.09
CA GLY A 205 -15.83 -24.03 36.80
C GLY A 205 -14.80 -23.49 37.80
N SER A 206 -14.51 -22.20 37.67
CA SER A 206 -13.50 -21.54 38.50
C SER A 206 -14.06 -20.74 39.67
N GLU A 207 -15.38 -20.49 39.67
CA GLU A 207 -16.05 -19.67 40.68
C GLU A 207 -16.63 -20.55 41.78
N LEU A 208 -16.39 -20.18 43.05
CA LEU A 208 -16.94 -20.88 44.21
C LEU A 208 -18.47 -20.71 44.21
N LEU A 209 -19.18 -21.83 44.13
CA LEU A 209 -20.63 -21.87 44.22
C LEU A 209 -21.08 -21.91 45.69
N ASP A 210 -20.62 -22.94 46.39
CA ASP A 210 -20.99 -23.19 47.78
C ASP A 210 -19.89 -23.99 48.50
N LEU A 211 -19.97 -24.00 49.83
CA LEU A 211 -19.15 -24.78 50.72
C LEU A 211 -20.04 -25.81 51.41
N ARG A 212 -19.94 -27.06 50.97
CA ARG A 212 -20.70 -28.16 51.56
C ARG A 212 -19.81 -29.13 52.32
N ASP A 213 -20.44 -29.96 53.15
CA ASP A 213 -19.76 -31.06 53.82
C ASP A 213 -19.19 -32.05 52.80
N TYR A 214 -17.98 -32.54 53.07
CA TYR A 214 -17.30 -33.53 52.26
C TYR A 214 -18.07 -34.84 52.27
N MET A 215 -18.37 -35.38 51.09
CA MET A 215 -18.96 -36.71 50.97
C MET A 215 -17.91 -37.71 50.44
N PRO A 216 -17.89 -38.95 50.92
CA PRO A 216 -17.03 -40.00 50.37
C PRO A 216 -17.24 -40.14 48.86
N GLY A 217 -16.18 -39.93 48.08
CA GLY A 217 -16.22 -39.86 46.61
C GLY A 217 -15.85 -38.47 46.05
N ASP A 218 -15.90 -37.43 46.87
CA ASP A 218 -15.40 -36.11 46.49
C ASP A 218 -13.87 -36.11 46.32
N PRO A 219 -13.32 -35.46 45.27
CA PRO A 219 -11.89 -35.40 45.05
C PRO A 219 -11.17 -34.70 46.23
N PRO A 220 -10.09 -35.24 46.81
CA PRO A 220 -9.39 -34.60 47.93
C PRO A 220 -8.88 -33.18 47.63
N ARG A 221 -8.62 -32.89 46.35
CA ARG A 221 -8.17 -31.56 45.87
C ARG A 221 -9.21 -30.44 46.05
N THR A 222 -10.49 -30.76 46.21
CA THR A 222 -11.55 -29.76 46.39
C THR A 222 -11.78 -29.41 47.87
N ILE A 223 -11.07 -30.06 48.80
CA ILE A 223 -11.20 -29.80 50.24
C ILE A 223 -10.70 -28.39 50.59
N ALA A 224 -11.52 -27.63 51.30
CA ALA A 224 -11.21 -26.32 51.83
C ALA A 224 -10.48 -26.43 53.19
N TRP A 225 -9.24 -26.91 53.19
CA TRP A 225 -8.47 -27.21 54.41
C TRP A 225 -8.54 -26.14 55.52
N LYS A 226 -8.43 -24.85 55.15
CA LYS A 226 -8.50 -23.73 56.11
C LYS A 226 -9.86 -23.57 56.80
N ILE A 227 -10.95 -23.86 56.10
CA ILE A 227 -12.31 -23.78 56.65
C ILE A 227 -12.63 -25.05 57.43
N SER A 228 -12.19 -26.20 56.91
CA SER A 228 -12.34 -27.50 57.58
C SER A 228 -11.66 -27.53 58.95
N ALA A 229 -10.44 -27.00 59.05
CA ALA A 229 -9.72 -26.89 60.33
C ALA A 229 -10.42 -26.00 61.36
N ARG A 230 -11.27 -25.05 60.93
CA ARG A 230 -12.04 -24.17 61.84
C ARG A 230 -13.37 -24.75 62.28
N ARG A 231 -13.96 -25.63 61.47
CA ARG A 231 -15.26 -26.25 61.74
C ARG A 231 -15.16 -27.71 62.23
N ASP A 232 -13.94 -28.21 62.38
CA ASP A 232 -13.62 -29.59 62.79
C ASP A 232 -14.36 -30.66 61.95
N ARG A 233 -14.66 -30.32 60.69
CA ARG A 233 -15.35 -31.15 59.70
C ARG A 233 -14.78 -30.90 58.31
N LEU A 234 -14.64 -31.95 57.50
CA LEU A 234 -14.16 -31.81 56.13
C LEU A 234 -15.21 -31.09 55.27
N ILE A 235 -14.79 -30.04 54.58
CA ILE A 235 -15.64 -29.19 53.74
C ILE A 235 -15.05 -29.18 52.35
N THR A 236 -15.91 -29.43 51.37
CA THR A 236 -15.59 -29.40 49.95
C THR A 236 -16.03 -28.08 49.34
N LYS A 237 -15.18 -27.51 48.48
CA LYS A 237 -15.55 -26.40 47.59
C LYS A 237 -16.33 -26.97 46.41
N GLU A 238 -17.58 -26.55 46.26
CA GLU A 238 -18.30 -26.71 44.99
C GLU A 238 -18.06 -25.50 44.12
N PHE A 239 -17.76 -25.73 42.85
CA PHE A 239 -17.58 -24.66 41.88
C PHE A 239 -18.80 -24.56 40.97
N GLU A 240 -19.11 -23.37 40.46
CA GLU A 240 -20.21 -23.18 39.51
C GLU A 240 -19.84 -23.80 38.14
N SER A 241 -20.76 -24.47 37.45
CA SER A 241 -20.51 -24.99 36.10
C SER A 241 -20.35 -23.85 35.07
N GLU A 242 -19.17 -23.69 34.49
CA GLU A 242 -18.96 -22.80 33.34
C GLU A 242 -19.29 -23.56 32.04
N VAL A 243 -20.40 -23.18 31.38
CA VAL A 243 -20.73 -23.71 30.05
C VAL A 243 -20.21 -22.73 28.99
N PRO A 244 -19.16 -23.09 28.21
CA PRO A 244 -18.63 -22.20 27.19
C PRO A 244 -19.67 -21.94 26.12
N VAL A 245 -19.78 -20.68 25.70
CA VAL A 245 -20.58 -20.30 24.55
C VAL A 245 -19.73 -20.40 23.30
N ARG A 246 -20.39 -20.73 22.19
CA ARG A 246 -19.78 -20.87 20.88
C ARG A 246 -20.25 -19.72 20.00
N CYS A 247 -19.28 -19.00 19.45
CA CYS A 247 -19.49 -17.93 18.49
C CYS A 247 -18.76 -18.28 17.20
N THR A 248 -19.40 -18.18 16.05
CA THR A 248 -18.74 -18.28 14.75
C THR A 248 -18.92 -16.97 14.00
N LEU A 249 -17.79 -16.35 13.63
CA LEU A 249 -17.73 -15.08 12.92
C LEU A 249 -17.62 -15.36 11.42
N PHE A 250 -18.56 -14.86 10.62
CA PHE A 250 -18.45 -14.84 9.16
C PHE A 250 -18.02 -13.45 8.74
N VAL A 251 -16.87 -13.34 8.07
CA VAL A 251 -16.28 -12.05 7.67
C VAL A 251 -16.22 -11.97 6.16
N ASP A 252 -16.87 -10.95 5.62
CA ASP A 252 -16.82 -10.63 4.21
C ASP A 252 -15.42 -10.11 3.84
N THR A 253 -14.82 -10.75 2.85
CA THR A 253 -13.51 -10.43 2.29
C THR A 253 -13.57 -10.22 0.77
N SER A 254 -14.78 -9.99 0.25
CA SER A 254 -15.05 -9.71 -1.16
C SER A 254 -14.48 -8.37 -1.60
N ASN A 255 -14.45 -8.17 -2.92
CA ASN A 255 -13.93 -6.94 -3.51
C ASN A 255 -14.67 -5.66 -3.07
N SER A 256 -15.97 -5.72 -2.72
CA SER A 256 -16.71 -4.51 -2.32
C SER A 256 -16.21 -3.91 -1.01
N VAL A 257 -15.71 -4.73 -0.08
CA VAL A 257 -15.22 -4.26 1.23
C VAL A 257 -13.76 -3.84 1.22
N ARG A 258 -13.02 -4.16 0.15
CA ARG A 258 -11.59 -3.83 -0.01
C ARG A 258 -11.33 -2.44 -0.57
N VAL A 259 -12.38 -1.80 -1.11
CA VAL A 259 -12.28 -0.46 -1.70
C VAL A 259 -12.02 0.59 -0.62
N GLY A 260 -11.06 1.47 -0.90
CA GLY A 260 -10.68 2.58 -0.02
C GLY A 260 -9.19 2.54 0.33
N PRO A 261 -8.65 3.63 0.90
CA PRO A 261 -7.29 3.62 1.40
C PRO A 261 -7.12 2.61 2.55
N PRO A 262 -5.90 2.08 2.74
CA PRO A 262 -5.60 1.21 3.88
C PRO A 262 -6.05 1.85 5.20
N GLY A 263 -6.75 1.09 6.05
CA GLY A 263 -7.27 1.60 7.32
C GLY A 263 -8.63 2.29 7.27
N GLU A 264 -9.13 2.63 6.08
CA GLU A 264 -10.47 3.22 5.92
C GLU A 264 -11.44 2.35 5.13
N ASN A 265 -10.94 1.29 4.50
CA ASN A 265 -11.80 0.33 3.81
C ASN A 265 -12.73 -0.41 4.79
N ALA A 266 -13.88 -0.86 4.29
CA ALA A 266 -14.87 -1.57 5.11
C ALA A 266 -14.30 -2.85 5.71
N LEU A 267 -13.40 -3.54 4.99
CA LEU A 267 -12.74 -4.76 5.45
C LEU A 267 -11.96 -4.55 6.73
N THR A 268 -11.20 -3.44 6.85
CA THR A 268 -10.44 -3.13 8.08
C THR A 268 -11.38 -3.09 9.28
N ASN A 269 -12.53 -2.41 9.16
CA ASN A 269 -13.53 -2.34 10.23
C ASN A 269 -14.07 -3.75 10.59
N LEU A 270 -14.43 -4.56 9.60
CA LEU A 270 -14.92 -5.92 9.87
C LEU A 270 -13.86 -6.80 10.55
N VAL A 271 -12.60 -6.68 10.14
CA VAL A 271 -11.45 -7.39 10.72
C VAL A 271 -11.19 -6.94 12.15
N GLU A 272 -11.24 -5.64 12.43
CA GLU A 272 -11.10 -5.08 13.78
C GLU A 272 -12.19 -5.59 14.72
N ILE A 273 -13.45 -5.58 14.29
CA ILE A 273 -14.58 -6.12 15.07
C ILE A 273 -14.39 -7.62 15.32
N ALA A 274 -14.06 -8.39 14.29
CA ALA A 274 -13.84 -9.83 14.42
C ALA A 274 -12.71 -10.15 15.40
N ALA A 275 -11.60 -9.41 15.30
CA ALA A 275 -10.46 -9.55 16.19
C ALA A 275 -10.80 -9.16 17.63
N ALA A 276 -11.55 -8.09 17.84
CA ALA A 276 -11.97 -7.66 19.17
C ALA A 276 -12.82 -8.74 19.86
N VAL A 277 -13.80 -9.31 19.14
CA VAL A 277 -14.64 -10.40 19.65
C VAL A 277 -13.81 -11.66 19.92
N ALA A 278 -12.92 -12.05 19.02
CA ALA A 278 -12.06 -13.21 19.21
C ALA A 278 -11.14 -13.05 20.44
N GLN A 279 -10.57 -11.88 20.64
CA GLN A 279 -9.75 -11.54 21.82
C GLN A 279 -10.59 -11.59 23.10
N ALA A 280 -11.77 -10.97 23.11
CA ALA A 280 -12.66 -10.95 24.27
C ALA A 280 -13.18 -12.36 24.64
N ASN A 281 -13.57 -13.16 23.66
CA ASN A 281 -13.99 -14.55 23.87
C ASN A 281 -12.85 -15.42 24.39
N SER A 282 -11.64 -15.26 23.83
CA SER A 282 -10.44 -15.95 24.33
C SER A 282 -10.16 -15.61 25.79
N SER A 283 -10.33 -14.35 26.19
CA SER A 283 -10.20 -13.93 27.59
C SER A 283 -11.29 -14.52 28.50
N SER A 284 -12.51 -14.68 27.96
CA SER A 284 -13.66 -15.30 28.63
C SER A 284 -13.66 -16.84 28.56
N ARG A 285 -12.65 -17.46 27.94
CA ARG A 285 -12.55 -18.93 27.69
C ARG A 285 -13.69 -19.51 26.85
N ASP A 286 -14.35 -18.67 26.05
CA ASP A 286 -15.38 -19.06 25.09
C ASP A 286 -14.77 -19.57 23.78
N LEU A 287 -15.58 -20.32 23.03
CA LEU A 287 -15.18 -20.94 21.77
C LEU A 287 -15.48 -19.99 20.61
N THR A 288 -14.46 -19.63 19.83
CA THR A 288 -14.60 -18.75 18.66
C THR A 288 -14.21 -19.47 17.38
N GLY A 289 -15.10 -19.49 16.40
CA GLY A 289 -14.86 -19.94 15.03
C GLY A 289 -14.80 -18.76 14.07
N LEU A 290 -14.22 -18.97 12.89
CA LEU A 290 -14.05 -17.93 11.88
C LEU A 290 -14.29 -18.50 10.49
N CYS A 291 -15.08 -17.82 9.67
CA CYS A 291 -15.27 -18.11 8.27
C CYS A 291 -15.00 -16.85 7.46
N LEU A 292 -13.98 -16.89 6.61
CA LEU A 292 -13.72 -15.84 5.63
C LEU A 292 -14.31 -16.26 4.30
N PHE A 293 -15.02 -15.36 3.63
CA PHE A 293 -15.61 -15.64 2.32
C PHE A 293 -15.50 -14.42 1.40
N ASP A 294 -15.47 -14.69 0.11
CA ASP A 294 -15.48 -13.69 -0.96
C ASP A 294 -16.63 -13.99 -1.94
N GLU A 295 -16.68 -13.29 -3.07
CA GLU A 295 -17.73 -13.48 -4.08
C GLU A 295 -17.68 -14.83 -4.81
N GLN A 296 -16.57 -15.56 -4.75
CA GLN A 296 -16.37 -16.84 -5.45
C GLN A 296 -16.42 -18.05 -4.51
N ARG A 297 -15.83 -17.95 -3.31
CA ARG A 297 -15.64 -19.09 -2.41
C ARG A 297 -15.45 -18.69 -0.94
N ALA A 298 -15.48 -19.71 -0.08
CA ALA A 298 -14.96 -19.61 1.27
C ALA A 298 -13.42 -19.63 1.22
N SER A 299 -12.79 -18.56 1.68
CA SER A 299 -11.34 -18.45 1.75
C SER A 299 -10.77 -19.18 2.96
N ALA A 300 -11.47 -19.18 4.10
CA ALA A 300 -11.12 -19.96 5.28
C ALA A 300 -12.37 -20.39 6.06
N MET A 301 -12.34 -21.56 6.70
CA MET A 301 -13.38 -21.98 7.65
C MET A 301 -12.76 -22.75 8.82
N ILE A 302 -12.66 -22.06 9.95
CA ILE A 302 -12.05 -22.51 11.19
C ILE A 302 -13.16 -22.79 12.20
N ARG A 303 -13.14 -24.00 12.77
CA ARG A 303 -14.13 -24.41 13.77
C ARG A 303 -13.97 -23.64 15.09
N PRO A 304 -15.04 -23.50 15.89
CA PRO A 304 -14.95 -22.93 17.22
C PRO A 304 -13.91 -23.63 18.09
N GLY A 305 -12.87 -22.89 18.46
CA GLY A 305 -11.77 -23.34 19.29
C GLY A 305 -11.46 -22.34 20.40
N ARG A 306 -10.51 -22.70 21.28
CA ARG A 306 -10.10 -21.89 22.43
C ARG A 306 -8.58 -21.91 22.61
N GLY A 307 -8.08 -20.96 23.39
CA GLY A 307 -6.68 -20.88 23.80
C GLY A 307 -5.84 -19.91 22.97
N ALA A 308 -4.66 -19.56 23.49
CA ALA A 308 -3.80 -18.54 22.91
C ALA A 308 -3.35 -18.87 21.48
N ARG A 309 -2.99 -20.13 21.21
CA ARG A 309 -2.60 -20.59 19.86
C ARG A 309 -3.74 -20.43 18.86
N HIS A 310 -4.96 -20.74 19.28
CA HIS A 310 -6.16 -20.59 18.45
C HIS A 310 -6.41 -19.11 18.13
N LEU A 311 -6.34 -18.23 19.14
CA LEU A 311 -6.48 -16.78 18.94
C LEU A 311 -5.43 -16.24 17.95
N VAL A 312 -4.15 -16.58 18.12
CA VAL A 312 -3.08 -16.15 17.20
C VAL A 312 -3.34 -16.65 15.77
N HIS A 313 -3.84 -17.89 15.62
CA HIS A 313 -4.23 -18.41 14.31
C HIS A 313 -5.38 -17.62 13.67
N LEU A 314 -6.43 -17.30 14.45
CA LEU A 314 -7.54 -16.47 13.96
C LEU A 314 -7.06 -15.07 13.55
N LEU A 315 -6.22 -14.42 14.37
CA LEU A 315 -5.68 -13.09 14.07
C LEU A 315 -4.77 -13.12 12.83
N GLY A 316 -3.95 -14.15 12.66
CA GLY A 316 -3.12 -14.33 11.46
C GLY A 316 -3.97 -14.46 10.19
N VAL A 317 -5.01 -15.29 10.21
CA VAL A 317 -5.91 -15.47 9.07
C VAL A 317 -6.68 -14.20 8.72
N LEU A 318 -7.11 -13.42 9.73
CA LEU A 318 -7.71 -12.10 9.52
C LEU A 318 -6.70 -11.10 8.92
N THR A 319 -5.44 -11.15 9.36
CA THR A 319 -4.35 -10.29 8.90
C THR A 319 -4.03 -10.54 7.43
N ASP A 320 -3.90 -11.81 7.05
CA ASP A 320 -3.65 -12.21 5.66
C ASP A 320 -4.79 -11.76 4.75
N ALA A 321 -6.04 -11.86 5.22
CA ALA A 321 -7.18 -11.38 4.47
C ALA A 321 -7.20 -9.85 4.30
N ALA A 322 -6.80 -9.08 5.32
CA ALA A 322 -6.71 -7.63 5.27
C ALA A 322 -5.60 -7.12 4.34
N GLY A 323 -4.51 -7.89 4.16
CA GLY A 323 -3.37 -7.53 3.32
C GLY A 323 -3.59 -7.63 1.82
N LEU A 324 -4.68 -8.26 1.36
CA LEU A 324 -4.96 -8.43 -0.07
C LEU A 324 -5.60 -7.18 -0.69
N ALA A 325 -5.03 -6.71 -1.81
CA ALA A 325 -5.59 -5.64 -2.61
C ALA A 325 -6.88 -6.08 -3.35
N PRO A 326 -7.79 -5.14 -3.68
CA PRO A 326 -8.94 -5.46 -4.53
C PRO A 326 -8.47 -5.90 -5.92
N THR A 327 -9.09 -6.95 -6.46
CA THR A 327 -8.72 -7.56 -7.74
C THR A 327 -9.56 -7.08 -8.92
N THR A 328 -10.70 -6.44 -8.67
CA THR A 328 -11.61 -5.97 -9.72
C THR A 328 -11.34 -4.50 -10.13
N GLY A 329 -11.62 -4.18 -11.39
CA GLY A 329 -11.54 -2.82 -11.95
C GLY A 329 -10.21 -2.53 -12.66
N ARG A 330 -10.27 -2.25 -13.96
CA ARG A 330 -9.11 -1.79 -14.75
C ARG A 330 -8.87 -0.30 -14.48
N ALA A 331 -7.77 0.02 -13.81
CA ALA A 331 -7.39 1.40 -13.59
C ALA A 331 -6.83 2.02 -14.87
N ASN A 332 -6.99 3.34 -14.98
CA ASN A 332 -6.58 4.07 -16.17
C ASN A 332 -5.06 3.99 -16.36
N LEU A 333 -4.60 3.54 -17.52
CA LEU A 333 -3.17 3.43 -17.82
C LEU A 333 -2.43 4.76 -17.63
N ASN A 334 -3.09 5.89 -17.92
CA ASN A 334 -2.50 7.22 -17.77
C ASN A 334 -2.25 7.63 -16.31
N THR A 335 -2.95 7.01 -15.34
CA THR A 335 -2.69 7.22 -13.90
C THR A 335 -1.67 6.23 -13.38
N LEU A 336 -1.68 4.99 -13.85
CA LEU A 336 -0.75 3.95 -13.44
C LEU A 336 0.69 4.20 -13.94
N LEU A 337 0.86 4.61 -15.20
CA LEU A 337 2.19 4.75 -15.81
C LEU A 337 3.12 5.71 -15.04
N PRO A 338 2.72 6.96 -14.72
CA PRO A 338 3.58 7.88 -13.97
C PRO A 338 3.92 7.35 -12.57
N LEU A 339 2.94 6.75 -11.88
CA LEU A 339 3.10 6.21 -10.53
C LEU A 339 4.09 5.05 -10.52
N ALA A 340 3.83 4.04 -11.35
CA ALA A 340 4.68 2.86 -11.46
C ALA A 340 6.08 3.22 -11.96
N TYR A 341 6.20 4.17 -12.90
CA TYR A 341 7.52 4.63 -13.36
C TYR A 341 8.29 5.35 -12.26
N ALA A 342 7.63 6.22 -11.49
CA ALA A 342 8.24 6.93 -10.39
C ALA A 342 8.78 5.95 -9.36
N PHE A 343 7.96 4.99 -8.92
CA PHE A 343 8.37 3.97 -7.96
C PHE A 343 9.45 3.03 -8.51
N ALA A 344 9.26 2.51 -9.71
CA ALA A 344 10.22 1.56 -10.28
C ALA A 344 11.60 2.22 -10.47
N ARG A 345 11.67 3.54 -10.71
CA ARG A 345 12.95 4.28 -10.78
C ARG A 345 13.67 4.33 -9.43
N GLU A 346 12.92 4.23 -8.34
CA GLU A 346 13.45 4.18 -6.99
C GLU A 346 14.00 2.79 -6.64
N VAL A 347 13.23 1.74 -6.94
CA VAL A 347 13.52 0.34 -6.55
C VAL A 347 14.39 -0.41 -7.58
N TYR A 348 14.27 -0.07 -8.86
CA TYR A 348 14.98 -0.69 -9.98
C TYR A 348 15.77 0.33 -10.82
N PRO A 349 16.65 1.15 -10.20
CA PRO A 349 17.35 2.22 -10.91
C PRO A 349 18.27 1.69 -12.02
N GLU A 350 18.82 0.49 -11.86
CA GLU A 350 19.70 -0.15 -12.83
C GLU A 350 18.97 -0.60 -14.11
N LEU A 351 17.71 -1.03 -13.98
CA LEU A 351 16.88 -1.47 -15.12
C LEU A 351 16.25 -0.30 -15.87
N LEU A 352 15.96 0.80 -15.18
CA LEU A 352 15.33 1.99 -15.76
C LEU A 352 16.32 3.07 -16.22
N ARG A 353 17.60 2.75 -16.15
CA ARG A 353 18.69 3.58 -16.63
C ARG A 353 18.50 3.98 -18.09
N SER A 354 18.70 5.27 -18.38
CA SER A 354 18.43 5.83 -19.71
C SER A 354 19.40 5.33 -20.79
N ASP A 355 20.53 4.75 -20.37
CA ASP A 355 21.60 4.15 -21.16
C ASP A 355 21.27 2.72 -21.60
N VAL A 356 20.54 1.95 -20.79
CA VAL A 356 20.22 0.52 -21.05
C VAL A 356 19.22 0.35 -22.20
N ASN A 357 18.56 1.44 -22.64
CA ASN A 357 17.55 1.42 -23.70
C ASN A 357 17.82 2.40 -24.86
N ARG A 358 19.04 2.92 -24.96
CA ARG A 358 19.47 3.75 -26.10
C ARG A 358 20.14 2.88 -27.15
N VAL A 359 19.62 2.98 -28.37
CA VAL A 359 20.35 2.55 -29.55
C VAL A 359 21.52 3.53 -29.72
N PRO A 360 22.79 3.06 -29.78
CA PRO A 360 23.94 3.93 -30.03
C PRO A 360 23.70 4.74 -31.31
N LEU A 361 24.12 6.01 -31.35
CA LEU A 361 23.84 6.90 -32.50
C LEU A 361 24.34 6.37 -33.85
N TRP A 362 25.32 5.47 -33.84
CA TRP A 362 25.94 4.83 -34.99
C TRP A 362 25.22 3.53 -35.45
N LEU A 363 24.49 2.83 -34.57
CA LEU A 363 23.85 1.55 -34.90
C LEU A 363 22.67 1.65 -35.91
N PRO A 364 21.84 2.72 -35.95
CA PRO A 364 20.78 2.90 -36.95
C PRO A 364 21.27 3.04 -38.39
N TRP A 365 22.59 3.13 -38.60
CA TRP A 365 23.24 3.21 -39.91
C TRP A 365 23.65 1.82 -40.43
N LEU A 366 23.75 0.83 -39.53
CA LEU A 366 24.33 -0.50 -39.82
C LEU A 366 23.33 -1.65 -39.71
N ALA A 367 22.20 -1.48 -39.01
CA ALA A 367 21.18 -2.51 -38.87
C ALA A 367 19.76 -1.92 -38.91
N PRO A 368 18.78 -2.61 -39.53
CA PRO A 368 17.38 -2.23 -39.40
C PRO A 368 16.98 -2.32 -37.93
N THR A 369 16.51 -1.21 -37.37
CA THR A 369 15.99 -1.18 -36.00
C THR A 369 14.81 -2.15 -35.91
N PRO A 370 14.78 -3.05 -34.92
CA PRO A 370 13.72 -4.04 -34.84
C PRO A 370 12.35 -3.37 -34.65
N ALA A 371 11.32 -3.92 -35.30
CA ALA A 371 9.99 -3.34 -35.46
C ALA A 371 9.32 -2.90 -34.15
N TYR A 372 9.68 -3.49 -33.02
CA TYR A 372 9.16 -3.10 -31.71
C TYR A 372 9.65 -1.73 -31.19
N THR A 373 10.67 -1.12 -31.82
CA THR A 373 11.16 0.22 -31.42
C THR A 373 10.40 1.38 -32.05
N PHE A 374 9.64 1.10 -33.11
CA PHE A 374 8.83 2.07 -33.83
C PHE A 374 7.65 1.32 -34.43
N ARG A 375 6.42 1.66 -34.01
CA ARG A 375 5.24 1.58 -34.89
C ARG A 375 5.72 2.01 -36.28
N GLU A 376 5.55 1.19 -37.34
CA GLU A 376 6.11 1.50 -38.66
C GLU A 376 5.92 2.99 -38.95
N PRO A 377 6.99 3.80 -38.87
CA PRO A 377 6.81 5.20 -39.06
C PRO A 377 6.50 5.31 -40.54
N THR A 378 5.33 5.85 -40.88
CA THR A 378 5.05 6.28 -42.25
C THR A 378 6.27 7.04 -42.76
N LEU A 379 6.56 6.97 -44.06
CA LEU A 379 7.71 7.65 -44.67
C LEU A 379 7.90 9.09 -44.13
N GLY A 380 6.79 9.78 -43.88
CA GLY A 380 6.73 11.08 -43.20
C GLY A 380 7.36 11.14 -41.81
N GLN A 381 7.12 10.18 -40.91
CA GLN A 381 7.69 10.20 -39.55
C GLN A 381 9.19 9.89 -39.49
N ARG A 382 9.72 9.06 -40.40
CA ARG A 382 11.17 8.82 -40.53
C ARG A 382 11.90 10.08 -40.99
N LEU A 383 11.34 10.76 -41.98
CA LEU A 383 11.82 12.06 -42.45
C LEU A 383 11.71 13.11 -41.33
N TYR A 384 10.57 13.21 -40.63
CA TYR A 384 10.33 14.19 -39.55
C TYR A 384 11.26 14.04 -38.33
N GLY A 385 11.70 12.81 -38.03
CA GLY A 385 12.63 12.55 -36.91
C GLY A 385 14.07 13.01 -37.17
N ARG A 386 14.52 12.93 -38.43
CA ARG A 386 15.89 13.25 -38.87
C ARG A 386 16.03 14.63 -39.54
N LEU A 387 14.96 15.15 -40.12
CA LEU A 387 14.87 16.50 -40.73
C LEU A 387 15.48 17.60 -39.84
N PRO A 388 15.14 17.72 -38.54
CA PRO A 388 15.62 18.85 -37.75
C PRO A 388 17.13 18.79 -37.49
N PHE A 389 17.76 17.60 -37.47
CA PHE A 389 19.22 17.50 -37.34
C PHE A 389 19.91 17.86 -38.65
N LEU A 390 19.43 17.31 -39.77
CA LEU A 390 19.98 17.62 -41.10
C LEU A 390 19.78 19.10 -41.47
N LEU A 391 18.63 19.69 -41.12
CA LEU A 391 18.33 21.09 -41.37
C LEU A 391 19.05 22.05 -40.42
N THR A 392 19.31 21.66 -39.17
CA THR A 392 20.16 22.49 -38.27
C THR A 392 21.62 22.43 -38.69
N LEU A 393 22.12 21.27 -39.10
CA LEU A 393 23.44 21.15 -39.72
C LEU A 393 23.53 22.01 -40.98
N LEU A 394 22.53 21.95 -41.87
CA LEU A 394 22.43 22.79 -43.06
C LEU A 394 22.37 24.28 -42.70
N ALA A 395 21.58 24.68 -41.71
CA ALA A 395 21.47 26.08 -41.27
C ALA A 395 22.78 26.61 -40.67
N VAL A 396 23.49 25.80 -39.89
CA VAL A 396 24.83 26.14 -39.36
C VAL A 396 25.84 26.24 -40.50
N VAL A 397 25.83 25.29 -41.44
CA VAL A 397 26.70 25.33 -42.63
C VAL A 397 26.42 26.58 -43.46
N VAL A 398 25.15 26.93 -43.67
CA VAL A 398 24.74 28.14 -44.39
C VAL A 398 25.13 29.42 -43.64
N LEU A 399 24.99 29.47 -42.32
CA LEU A 399 25.44 30.59 -41.48
C LEU A 399 26.97 30.77 -41.53
N VAL A 400 27.72 29.67 -41.48
CA VAL A 400 29.19 29.67 -41.60
C VAL A 400 29.62 30.11 -43.00
N LEU A 401 28.97 29.60 -44.06
CA LEU A 401 29.20 30.02 -45.45
C LEU A 401 28.87 31.51 -45.65
N LEU A 402 27.74 31.99 -45.11
CA LEU A 402 27.37 33.41 -45.15
C LEU A 402 28.35 34.30 -44.39
N GLY A 403 28.87 33.83 -43.26
CA GLY A 403 29.93 34.53 -42.50
C GLY A 403 31.24 34.61 -43.29
N LEU A 404 31.65 33.53 -43.94
CA LEU A 404 32.84 33.48 -44.79
C LEU A 404 32.70 34.36 -46.03
N VAL A 405 31.57 34.27 -46.74
CA VAL A 405 31.25 35.13 -47.89
C VAL A 405 31.14 36.59 -47.46
N GLY A 406 30.56 36.88 -46.30
CA GLY A 406 30.49 38.23 -45.74
C GLY A 406 31.86 38.82 -45.41
N SER A 407 32.75 38.02 -44.81
CA SER A 407 34.13 38.42 -44.56
C SER A 407 34.89 38.70 -45.86
N LEU A 408 34.64 37.92 -46.92
CA LEU A 408 35.25 38.09 -48.24
C LEU A 408 34.73 39.35 -48.95
N VAL A 409 33.41 39.57 -48.92
CA VAL A 409 32.75 40.76 -49.52
C VAL A 409 33.13 42.03 -48.77
N TRP A 410 33.31 41.98 -47.45
CA TRP A 410 33.78 43.12 -46.64
C TRP A 410 35.20 43.55 -47.05
N ALA A 411 36.07 42.59 -47.34
CA ALA A 411 37.44 42.83 -47.79
C ALA A 411 37.52 43.42 -49.21
N LEU A 412 36.54 43.14 -50.08
CA LEU A 412 36.59 43.46 -51.51
C LEU A 412 35.63 44.57 -51.98
N SER A 413 34.72 45.08 -51.14
CA SER A 413 33.62 45.96 -51.59
C SER A 413 33.65 47.41 -51.09
N SER A 414 33.09 48.31 -51.90
CA SER A 414 32.96 49.76 -51.65
C SER A 414 31.87 50.10 -50.62
N TRP A 415 31.92 51.32 -50.06
CA TRP A 415 31.10 51.75 -48.90
C TRP A 415 29.60 51.45 -49.03
N ARG A 416 29.01 51.57 -50.23
CA ARG A 416 27.57 51.31 -50.47
C ARG A 416 27.17 49.83 -50.30
N VAL A 417 28.08 48.89 -50.54
CA VAL A 417 27.81 47.45 -50.39
C VAL A 417 27.90 47.05 -48.92
N ARG A 418 28.78 47.69 -48.14
CA ARG A 418 28.93 47.47 -46.69
C ARG A 418 27.68 47.83 -45.90
N THR A 419 26.89 48.81 -46.36
CA THR A 419 25.64 49.22 -45.68
C THR A 419 24.47 48.29 -45.93
N MET A 420 24.43 47.53 -47.04
CA MET A 420 23.32 46.62 -47.36
C MET A 420 23.51 45.21 -46.79
N PHE A 421 24.75 44.77 -46.58
CA PHE A 421 25.08 43.45 -46.03
C PHE A 421 24.44 43.13 -44.66
N PRO A 422 24.45 44.03 -43.65
CA PRO A 422 23.84 43.74 -42.35
C PRO A 422 22.33 43.48 -42.43
N PHE A 423 21.60 44.12 -43.36
CA PHE A 423 20.17 43.87 -43.57
C PHE A 423 19.89 42.49 -44.17
N ALA A 424 20.70 42.04 -45.14
CA ALA A 424 20.60 40.69 -45.70
C ALA A 424 20.98 39.60 -44.69
N PHE A 425 21.97 39.89 -43.83
CA PHE A 425 22.36 39.00 -42.74
C PHE A 425 21.26 38.88 -41.68
N LEU A 426 20.65 40.01 -41.27
CA LEU A 426 19.53 40.02 -40.32
C LEU A 426 18.28 39.32 -40.86
N SER A 427 17.94 39.47 -42.14
CA SER A 427 16.80 38.81 -42.75
C SER A 427 17.01 37.29 -42.87
N MET A 428 18.21 36.83 -43.25
CA MET A 428 18.56 35.41 -43.24
C MET A 428 18.65 34.82 -41.83
N ALA A 429 19.18 35.58 -40.85
CA ALA A 429 19.19 35.17 -39.45
C ALA A 429 17.77 35.03 -38.90
N ALA A 430 16.87 35.97 -39.21
CA ALA A 430 15.46 35.91 -38.85
C ALA A 430 14.76 34.70 -39.50
N LEU A 431 15.01 34.43 -40.78
CA LEU A 431 14.48 33.25 -41.49
C LEU A 431 14.98 31.95 -40.84
N SER A 432 16.27 31.89 -40.45
CA SER A 432 16.86 30.74 -39.75
C SER A 432 16.27 30.54 -38.36
N GLY A 433 16.01 31.62 -37.62
CA GLY A 433 15.34 31.60 -36.32
C GLY A 433 13.89 31.15 -36.41
N LEU A 434 13.17 31.57 -37.46
CA LEU A 434 11.79 31.16 -37.71
C LEU A 434 11.72 29.68 -38.11
N LEU A 435 12.66 29.19 -38.93
CA LEU A 435 12.80 27.77 -39.28
C LEU A 435 13.15 26.92 -38.05
N PHE A 436 14.08 27.40 -37.21
CA PHE A 436 14.42 26.78 -35.93
C PHE A 436 13.20 26.71 -35.00
N GLY A 437 12.44 27.81 -34.90
CA GLY A 437 11.17 27.87 -34.17
C GLY A 437 10.18 26.82 -34.66
N LEU A 438 9.88 26.76 -35.96
CA LEU A 438 8.99 25.78 -36.58
C LEU A 438 9.43 24.31 -36.38
N LEU A 439 10.73 24.05 -36.22
CA LEU A 439 11.29 22.71 -36.04
C LEU A 439 11.41 22.29 -34.55
N VAL A 440 11.59 23.25 -33.65
CA VAL A 440 11.72 23.00 -32.19
C VAL A 440 10.36 23.03 -31.50
N LEU A 441 9.44 23.87 -31.93
CA LEU A 441 8.09 23.98 -31.37
C LEU A 441 7.34 22.62 -31.34
N PRO A 442 7.37 21.78 -32.40
CA PRO A 442 6.77 20.44 -32.35
C PRO A 442 7.45 19.52 -31.33
N ARG A 443 8.77 19.64 -31.12
CA ARG A 443 9.47 18.86 -30.08
C ARG A 443 9.06 19.28 -28.67
N MET A 444 8.77 20.55 -28.44
CA MET A 444 8.20 21.04 -27.18
C MET A 444 6.76 20.57 -27.01
N LEU A 445 5.93 20.68 -28.05
CA LEU A 445 4.51 20.30 -28.05
C LEU A 445 4.28 18.79 -27.85
N PHE A 446 5.08 17.92 -28.48
CA PHE A 446 4.95 16.45 -28.38
C PHE A 446 5.83 15.80 -27.30
N SER A 447 6.44 16.61 -26.41
CA SER A 447 7.35 16.13 -25.36
C SER A 447 6.68 15.16 -24.37
N ARG A 448 5.40 15.37 -24.08
CA ARG A 448 4.60 14.53 -23.17
C ARG A 448 4.36 13.13 -23.74
N GLN A 449 3.98 13.01 -25.01
CA GLN A 449 3.74 11.71 -25.66
C GLN A 449 5.03 10.89 -25.77
N ARG A 450 6.15 11.53 -26.14
CA ARG A 450 7.47 10.85 -26.16
C ARG A 450 7.92 10.39 -24.79
N ARG A 451 7.57 11.12 -23.73
CA ARG A 451 7.87 10.73 -22.34
C ARG A 451 7.07 9.48 -21.94
N LEU A 452 5.77 9.48 -22.18
CA LEU A 452 4.89 8.34 -21.88
C LEU A 452 5.27 7.09 -22.66
N TYR A 453 5.61 7.23 -23.94
CA TYR A 453 6.09 6.09 -24.74
C TYR A 453 7.40 5.49 -24.20
N ARG A 454 8.35 6.34 -23.79
CA ARG A 454 9.59 5.87 -23.15
C ARG A 454 9.31 5.14 -21.83
N TRP A 455 8.45 5.69 -20.99
CA TRP A 455 8.05 5.07 -19.73
C TRP A 455 7.38 3.72 -19.96
N ARG A 456 6.46 3.64 -20.93
CA ARG A 456 5.82 2.40 -21.34
C ARG A 456 6.84 1.35 -21.77
N LYS A 457 7.78 1.70 -22.65
CA LYS A 457 8.83 0.78 -23.10
C LYS A 457 9.68 0.26 -21.94
N GLN A 458 10.14 1.15 -21.07
CA GLN A 458 11.00 0.79 -19.93
C GLN A 458 10.26 -0.06 -18.89
N LEU A 459 9.02 0.29 -18.57
CA LEU A 459 8.18 -0.48 -17.65
C LEU A 459 7.80 -1.83 -18.25
N ALA A 460 7.43 -1.91 -19.52
CA ALA A 460 7.13 -3.18 -20.17
C ALA A 460 8.33 -4.13 -20.15
N ALA A 461 9.55 -3.62 -20.34
CA ALA A 461 10.77 -4.40 -20.21
C ALA A 461 10.98 -4.90 -18.77
N LEU A 462 10.83 -4.02 -17.78
CA LEU A 462 10.91 -4.38 -16.36
C LEU A 462 9.89 -5.45 -16.00
N LEU A 463 8.62 -5.24 -16.34
CA LEU A 463 7.52 -6.17 -16.05
C LEU A 463 7.71 -7.52 -16.74
N SER A 464 8.23 -7.53 -17.97
CA SER A 464 8.52 -8.78 -18.69
C SER A 464 9.57 -9.63 -17.99
N VAL A 465 10.59 -9.00 -17.40
CA VAL A 465 11.62 -9.68 -16.61
C VAL A 465 11.08 -10.07 -15.23
N HIS A 466 10.37 -9.16 -14.56
CA HIS A 466 9.84 -9.36 -13.21
C HIS A 466 8.82 -10.49 -13.12
N PHE A 467 7.87 -10.54 -14.08
CA PHE A 467 6.83 -11.58 -14.13
C PHE A 467 7.21 -12.79 -14.99
N GLY A 468 8.43 -12.85 -15.55
CA GLY A 468 8.90 -13.99 -16.34
C GLY A 468 8.06 -14.25 -17.59
N LEU A 469 7.68 -13.21 -18.33
CA LEU A 469 6.85 -13.36 -19.53
C LEU A 469 7.62 -14.06 -20.66
N ALA A 470 6.90 -14.85 -21.46
CA ALA A 470 7.44 -15.58 -22.61
C ALA A 470 8.15 -14.66 -23.63
N PRO A 471 9.03 -15.19 -24.51
CA PRO A 471 9.66 -14.41 -25.59
C PRO A 471 8.57 -13.75 -26.46
N GLY A 472 8.40 -12.43 -26.32
CA GLY A 472 7.28 -11.67 -26.93
C GLY A 472 6.42 -10.89 -25.93
N GLY A 473 6.51 -11.19 -24.62
CA GLY A 473 5.76 -10.49 -23.57
C GLY A 473 6.01 -8.97 -23.56
N LEU A 474 7.23 -8.52 -23.87
CA LEU A 474 7.53 -7.10 -24.06
C LEU A 474 6.68 -6.46 -25.16
N ALA A 475 6.53 -7.14 -26.31
CA ALA A 475 5.75 -6.63 -27.44
C ALA A 475 4.26 -6.56 -27.07
N VAL A 476 3.75 -7.62 -26.43
CA VAL A 476 2.36 -7.67 -25.95
C VAL A 476 2.07 -6.52 -25.00
N LEU A 477 2.92 -6.27 -24.00
CA LEU A 477 2.77 -5.14 -23.07
C LEU A 477 2.92 -3.77 -23.76
N GLN A 478 3.69 -3.67 -24.84
CA GLN A 478 3.83 -2.43 -25.60
C GLN A 478 2.64 -2.13 -26.51
N GLU A 479 1.94 -3.15 -27.00
CA GLU A 479 0.80 -3.02 -27.91
C GLU A 479 -0.53 -3.00 -27.17
N ASP A 480 -0.72 -3.92 -26.24
CA ASP A 480 -1.97 -4.09 -25.48
C ASP A 480 -1.95 -3.22 -24.22
N SER A 481 -2.75 -2.15 -24.27
CA SER A 481 -2.87 -1.20 -23.15
C SER A 481 -3.63 -1.79 -21.95
N GLU A 482 -4.52 -2.76 -22.18
CA GLU A 482 -5.28 -3.41 -21.11
C GLU A 482 -4.40 -4.38 -20.34
N GLN A 483 -3.61 -5.20 -21.06
CA GLN A 483 -2.65 -6.08 -20.40
C GLN A 483 -1.60 -5.29 -19.65
N LEU A 484 -1.05 -4.23 -20.22
CA LEU A 484 -0.10 -3.38 -19.51
C LEU A 484 -0.71 -2.78 -18.23
N ALA A 485 -1.95 -2.30 -18.29
CA ALA A 485 -2.63 -1.79 -17.10
C ALA A 485 -2.76 -2.86 -16.01
N LEU A 486 -3.13 -4.10 -16.39
CA LEU A 486 -3.26 -5.23 -15.47
C LEU A 486 -1.93 -5.60 -14.81
N TYR A 487 -0.84 -5.72 -15.57
CA TYR A 487 0.48 -6.01 -15.00
C TYR A 487 1.02 -4.86 -14.15
N LEU A 488 0.72 -3.60 -14.51
CA LEU A 488 1.05 -2.46 -13.66
C LEU A 488 0.27 -2.49 -12.35
N GLN A 489 -1.01 -2.89 -12.36
CA GLN A 489 -1.79 -3.07 -11.14
C GLN A 489 -1.19 -4.16 -10.26
N TYR A 490 -0.82 -5.31 -10.83
CA TYR A 490 -0.14 -6.38 -10.08
C TYR A 490 1.18 -5.91 -9.49
N PHE A 491 1.99 -5.20 -10.26
CA PHE A 491 3.25 -4.63 -9.79
C PHE A 491 3.04 -3.65 -8.62
N LEU A 492 2.08 -2.73 -8.74
CA LEU A 492 1.76 -1.78 -7.68
C LEU A 492 1.16 -2.48 -6.44
N ALA A 493 0.32 -3.50 -6.63
CA ALA A 493 -0.28 -4.27 -5.55
C ALA A 493 0.77 -5.10 -4.79
N GLU A 494 1.72 -5.75 -5.50
CA GLU A 494 2.84 -6.47 -4.89
C GLU A 494 3.70 -5.55 -4.01
N HIS A 495 3.90 -4.32 -4.46
CA HIS A 495 4.64 -3.27 -3.75
C HIS A 495 3.77 -2.43 -2.79
N GLN A 496 2.50 -2.82 -2.58
CA GLN A 496 1.53 -2.15 -1.70
C GLN A 496 1.37 -0.65 -1.96
N ILE A 497 1.48 -0.23 -3.21
CA ILE A 497 1.37 1.16 -3.62
C ILE A 497 -0.09 1.50 -3.92
N PRO A 498 -0.70 2.44 -3.18
CA PRO A 498 -2.08 2.83 -3.44
C PRO A 498 -2.20 3.52 -4.80
N TYR A 499 -3.24 3.18 -5.54
CA TYR A 499 -3.59 3.83 -6.79
C TYR A 499 -5.11 4.06 -6.88
N ALA A 500 -5.51 5.08 -7.61
CA ALA A 500 -6.92 5.41 -7.79
C ALA A 500 -7.61 4.35 -8.68
N LEU A 501 -8.56 3.64 -8.10
CA LEU A 501 -9.43 2.70 -8.80
C LEU A 501 -10.70 3.41 -9.28
N PRO A 502 -11.13 3.20 -10.53
CA PRO A 502 -12.44 3.64 -10.98
C PRO A 502 -13.51 2.85 -10.23
N LEU A 503 -14.44 3.53 -9.58
CA LEU A 503 -15.54 2.90 -8.85
C LEU A 503 -16.67 2.46 -9.77
N TYR A 504 -16.86 3.19 -10.87
CA TYR A 504 -17.93 2.96 -11.83
C TYR A 504 -17.35 2.72 -13.23
N ASP A 505 -18.04 1.89 -14.01
CA ASP A 505 -17.77 1.75 -15.43
C ASP A 505 -18.27 2.99 -16.21
N PRO A 506 -17.92 3.13 -17.50
CA PRO A 506 -18.44 4.21 -18.35
C PRO A 506 -19.96 4.25 -18.47
N GLN A 507 -20.66 3.17 -18.13
CA GLN A 507 -22.12 3.04 -18.12
C GLN A 507 -22.75 3.37 -16.75
N GLY A 508 -21.95 3.77 -15.75
CA GLY A 508 -22.41 4.13 -14.41
C GLY A 508 -22.69 2.94 -13.48
N ARG A 509 -22.32 1.71 -13.84
CA ARG A 509 -22.44 0.53 -12.97
C ARG A 509 -21.25 0.45 -12.02
N TYR A 510 -21.52 0.10 -10.78
CA TYR A 510 -20.48 -0.04 -9.76
C TYR A 510 -19.63 -1.30 -10.01
N LEU A 511 -18.32 -1.14 -10.15
CA LEU A 511 -17.38 -2.19 -10.57
C LEU A 511 -17.04 -3.20 -9.47
N PHE A 512 -17.26 -2.84 -8.21
CA PHE A 512 -16.96 -3.68 -7.06
C PHE A 512 -18.20 -4.34 -6.47
N ALA A 513 -19.34 -4.27 -7.18
CA ALA A 513 -20.52 -5.03 -6.83
C ALA A 513 -20.15 -6.52 -6.88
N ALA A 514 -20.29 -7.21 -5.75
CA ALA A 514 -19.86 -8.59 -5.55
C ALA A 514 -21.08 -9.51 -5.34
N PRO A 515 -21.96 -9.69 -6.36
CA PRO A 515 -23.27 -10.32 -6.18
C PRO A 515 -23.19 -11.79 -5.73
N GLY A 516 -22.16 -12.52 -6.17
CA GLY A 516 -21.95 -13.93 -5.80
C GLY A 516 -21.76 -14.16 -4.30
N LYS A 517 -21.37 -13.13 -3.53
CA LYS A 517 -21.06 -13.27 -2.10
C LYS A 517 -22.24 -13.79 -1.27
N VAL A 518 -23.48 -13.43 -1.63
CA VAL A 518 -24.68 -13.79 -0.84
C VAL A 518 -24.91 -15.30 -0.90
N GLU A 519 -24.71 -15.90 -2.08
CA GLU A 519 -24.82 -17.34 -2.26
C GLU A 519 -23.68 -18.09 -1.56
N VAL A 520 -22.45 -17.58 -1.66
CA VAL A 520 -21.29 -18.14 -0.96
C VAL A 520 -21.50 -18.10 0.55
N LEU A 521 -21.94 -16.96 1.10
CA LEU A 521 -22.25 -16.81 2.52
C LEU A 521 -23.34 -17.79 2.98
N ALA A 522 -24.42 -17.93 2.22
CA ALA A 522 -25.49 -18.89 2.52
C ALA A 522 -24.95 -20.34 2.57
N LYS A 523 -24.11 -20.73 1.61
CA LYS A 523 -23.44 -22.05 1.59
C LYS A 523 -22.50 -22.22 2.78
N CYS A 524 -21.75 -21.18 3.16
CA CYS A 524 -20.87 -21.20 4.33
C CYS A 524 -21.66 -21.39 5.62
N LEU A 525 -22.77 -20.66 5.78
CA LEU A 525 -23.65 -20.77 6.94
C LEU A 525 -24.24 -22.18 7.04
N LEU A 526 -24.79 -22.73 5.95
CA LEU A 526 -25.31 -24.11 5.93
C LEU A 526 -24.24 -25.16 6.26
N ARG A 527 -23.01 -24.99 5.75
CA ARG A 527 -21.88 -25.88 6.09
C ARG A 527 -21.49 -25.78 7.56
N ALA A 528 -21.51 -24.58 8.13
CA ALA A 528 -21.25 -24.37 9.56
C ALA A 528 -22.35 -25.00 10.41
N LEU A 529 -23.62 -24.83 10.03
CA LEU A 529 -24.76 -25.47 10.69
C LEU A 529 -24.66 -26.99 10.67
N GLY A 530 -24.33 -27.60 9.53
CA GLY A 530 -24.18 -29.06 9.43
C GLY A 530 -23.09 -29.65 10.33
N LYS A 531 -22.12 -28.83 10.77
CA LYS A 531 -21.02 -29.22 11.66
C LYS A 531 -21.13 -28.60 13.06
N GLY A 532 -22.15 -27.76 13.30
CA GLY A 532 -22.33 -26.96 14.50
C GLY A 532 -23.13 -27.71 15.57
N HIS A 533 -22.94 -27.32 16.82
CA HIS A 533 -23.74 -27.77 17.96
C HIS A 533 -24.94 -26.85 18.17
N ASP A 534 -25.95 -27.28 18.91
CA ASP A 534 -27.13 -26.46 19.17
C ASP A 534 -26.80 -25.24 20.07
N ASN A 535 -27.55 -24.14 19.85
CA ASN A 535 -27.42 -22.86 20.57
C ASN A 535 -26.05 -22.18 20.40
N GLU A 536 -25.66 -21.92 19.14
CA GLU A 536 -24.47 -21.14 18.79
C GLU A 536 -24.87 -19.73 18.34
N LEU A 537 -23.97 -18.76 18.52
CA LEU A 537 -24.12 -17.44 17.94
C LEU A 537 -23.37 -17.36 16.61
N PHE A 538 -24.10 -17.14 15.52
CA PHE A 538 -23.54 -16.83 14.21
C PHE A 538 -23.58 -15.32 13.98
N VAL A 539 -22.40 -14.72 13.85
CA VAL A 539 -22.27 -13.28 13.57
C VAL A 539 -21.86 -13.12 12.12
N LEU A 540 -22.71 -12.43 11.34
CA LEU A 540 -22.48 -12.15 9.93
C LEU A 540 -21.94 -10.72 9.79
N LEU A 541 -20.62 -10.57 9.66
CA LEU A 541 -19.91 -9.32 9.38
C LEU A 541 -19.83 -9.14 7.85
N VAL A 542 -20.87 -8.56 7.23
CA VAL A 542 -21.03 -8.58 5.76
C VAL A 542 -21.61 -7.28 5.21
N ASP A 543 -21.09 -6.85 4.05
CA ASP A 543 -21.66 -5.75 3.30
C ASP A 543 -22.79 -6.23 2.37
N LEU A 544 -24.03 -5.91 2.77
CA LEU A 544 -25.27 -6.25 2.07
C LEU A 544 -25.97 -5.04 1.45
N LEU A 545 -25.41 -3.83 1.60
CA LEU A 545 -26.10 -2.58 1.27
C LEU A 545 -26.38 -2.44 -0.22
N GLU A 546 -25.58 -3.05 -1.08
CA GLU A 546 -25.82 -3.03 -2.53
C GLU A 546 -26.59 -4.25 -3.06
N LEU A 547 -26.90 -5.22 -2.20
CA LEU A 547 -27.48 -6.52 -2.56
C LEU A 547 -28.81 -6.79 -1.83
N SER A 548 -29.50 -5.74 -1.39
CA SER A 548 -30.76 -5.83 -0.63
C SER A 548 -31.85 -6.63 -1.36
N ASP A 549 -31.84 -6.62 -2.70
CA ASP A 549 -32.82 -7.33 -3.52
C ASP A 549 -32.50 -8.82 -3.74
N GLN A 550 -31.27 -9.26 -3.47
CA GLN A 550 -30.79 -10.62 -3.76
C GLN A 550 -30.58 -11.49 -2.52
N LEU A 551 -31.17 -11.11 -1.37
CA LEU A 551 -30.97 -11.78 -0.09
C LEU A 551 -31.60 -13.18 0.04
N GLY A 552 -32.40 -13.62 -0.94
CA GLY A 552 -33.18 -14.87 -0.90
C GLY A 552 -32.42 -16.13 -0.44
N PRO A 553 -31.24 -16.46 -1.01
CA PRO A 553 -30.44 -17.61 -0.57
C PRO A 553 -30.02 -17.52 0.91
N LEU A 554 -29.60 -16.33 1.35
CA LEU A 554 -29.15 -16.10 2.73
C LEU A 554 -30.30 -16.21 3.73
N LEU A 555 -31.47 -15.62 3.41
CA LEU A 555 -32.64 -15.71 4.27
C LEU A 555 -33.10 -17.15 4.50
N ARG A 556 -33.02 -18.02 3.47
CA ARG A 556 -33.29 -19.45 3.61
C ARG A 556 -32.31 -20.13 4.58
N ALA A 557 -31.02 -19.85 4.45
CA ALA A 557 -30.00 -20.40 5.35
C ALA A 557 -30.19 -19.91 6.80
N VAL A 558 -30.54 -18.63 6.99
CA VAL A 558 -30.84 -18.04 8.31
C VAL A 558 -32.09 -18.67 8.93
N LYS A 559 -33.15 -18.93 8.16
CA LYS A 559 -34.33 -19.66 8.66
C LYS A 559 -33.96 -21.04 9.19
N VAL A 560 -33.09 -21.77 8.50
CA VAL A 560 -32.58 -23.07 8.97
C VAL A 560 -31.78 -22.93 10.25
N ALA A 561 -30.95 -21.88 10.38
CA ALA A 561 -30.20 -21.60 11.59
C ALA A 561 -31.12 -21.38 12.81
N LEU A 562 -32.16 -20.55 12.63
CA LEU A 562 -33.12 -20.23 13.69
C LEU A 562 -33.97 -21.46 14.07
N ALA A 563 -34.37 -22.28 13.09
CA ALA A 563 -35.10 -23.52 13.33
C ALA A 563 -34.32 -24.53 14.18
N ARG A 564 -32.98 -24.47 14.14
CA ARG A 564 -32.08 -25.28 14.99
C ARG A 564 -31.68 -24.58 16.29
N HIS A 565 -32.43 -23.57 16.71
CA HIS A 565 -32.21 -22.78 17.93
C HIS A 565 -30.88 -22.00 17.98
N HIS A 566 -30.18 -21.83 16.86
CA HIS A 566 -29.03 -20.93 16.82
C HIS A 566 -29.49 -19.48 16.77
N GLN A 567 -28.65 -18.57 17.27
CA GLN A 567 -28.88 -17.13 17.15
C GLN A 567 -28.05 -16.58 15.99
N VAL A 568 -28.64 -15.65 15.24
CA VAL A 568 -27.97 -14.95 14.15
C VAL A 568 -27.96 -13.45 14.44
N LEU A 569 -26.83 -12.81 14.21
CA LEU A 569 -26.67 -11.36 14.30
C LEU A 569 -25.98 -10.87 13.03
N VAL A 570 -26.55 -9.86 12.38
CA VAL A 570 -25.97 -9.27 11.16
C VAL A 570 -25.38 -7.91 11.50
N ILE A 571 -24.12 -7.69 11.12
CA ILE A 571 -23.44 -6.41 11.27
C ILE A 571 -22.95 -5.99 9.89
N CYS A 572 -23.45 -4.86 9.43
CA CYS A 572 -23.07 -4.30 8.15
C CYS A 572 -22.03 -3.19 8.35
N PRO A 573 -20.93 -3.20 7.58
CA PRO A 573 -19.99 -2.10 7.60
C PRO A 573 -20.68 -0.82 7.11
N TRP A 574 -20.20 0.33 7.57
CA TRP A 574 -20.70 1.62 7.14
C TRP A 574 -19.55 2.48 6.65
N PRO A 575 -19.64 3.06 5.44
CA PRO A 575 -18.56 3.90 4.92
C PRO A 575 -18.23 5.06 5.86
N ARG A 576 -16.93 5.40 5.93
CA ARG A 576 -16.48 6.62 6.61
C ARG A 576 -16.98 7.85 5.84
N GLY A 577 -17.33 8.91 6.56
CA GLY A 577 -17.84 10.15 5.96
C GLY A 577 -19.33 10.17 5.61
N LEU A 578 -20.07 9.06 5.67
CA LEU A 578 -21.54 9.10 5.57
C LEU A 578 -22.19 9.27 6.95
N LEU A 579 -23.34 9.97 6.98
CA LEU A 579 -24.16 10.10 8.19
C LEU A 579 -24.77 8.75 8.55
N LEU A 580 -24.90 8.48 9.85
CA LEU A 580 -25.50 7.25 10.36
C LEU A 580 -27.02 7.26 10.15
N PRO A 581 -27.66 6.10 9.93
CA PRO A 581 -29.11 5.99 9.72
C PRO A 581 -29.94 6.70 10.79
N ASP A 582 -29.53 6.58 12.06
CA ASP A 582 -30.29 7.08 13.21
C ASP A 582 -29.85 8.49 13.68
N SER A 583 -28.93 9.14 12.96
CA SER A 583 -28.35 10.46 13.33
C SER A 583 -29.09 11.67 12.74
N GLN A 584 -30.33 11.49 12.27
CA GLN A 584 -31.07 12.45 11.45
C GLN A 584 -31.25 13.85 12.09
N HIS A 585 -31.21 13.98 13.41
CA HIS A 585 -31.42 15.26 14.10
C HIS A 585 -30.21 16.22 14.08
N ALA A 586 -29.03 15.77 13.62
CA ALA A 586 -27.86 16.65 13.47
C ALA A 586 -27.80 17.36 12.10
N GLY A 587 -28.46 16.80 11.08
CA GLY A 587 -28.41 17.32 9.70
C GLY A 587 -29.15 18.65 9.52
N ASP A 588 -30.26 18.85 10.23
CA ASP A 588 -31.08 20.06 10.13
C ASP A 588 -30.41 21.33 10.69
N ARG A 589 -29.47 21.18 11.62
CA ARG A 589 -28.72 22.32 12.18
C ARG A 589 -27.58 22.78 11.28
N GLN A 590 -27.00 21.87 10.48
CA GLN A 590 -25.94 22.19 9.53
C GLN A 590 -26.51 22.84 8.26
N GLY A 591 -27.73 22.46 7.86
CA GLY A 591 -28.39 22.98 6.65
C GLY A 591 -28.79 24.46 6.71
N ARG A 592 -28.81 25.08 7.88
CA ARG A 592 -29.33 26.45 8.09
C ARG A 592 -28.25 27.54 8.23
N ARG A 593 -26.96 27.20 8.23
CA ARG A 593 -25.84 28.16 8.38
C ARG A 593 -25.04 28.44 7.10
N ASP A 594 -25.25 27.67 6.03
CA ASP A 594 -24.31 27.60 4.90
C ASP A 594 -24.99 27.88 3.54
N GLU A 595 -25.82 28.94 3.44
CA GLU A 595 -26.50 29.36 2.19
C GLU A 595 -25.59 30.10 1.19
N ASP A 596 -24.37 30.48 1.57
CA ASP A 596 -23.53 31.42 0.77
C ASP A 596 -22.48 30.78 -0.17
N ASP A 597 -22.38 29.45 -0.29
CA ASP A 597 -21.34 28.82 -1.12
C ASP A 597 -21.77 28.52 -2.57
N ALA A 598 -21.04 29.05 -3.56
CA ALA A 598 -21.22 28.80 -4.99
C ALA A 598 -20.21 27.77 -5.57
N GLY A 599 -20.65 26.94 -6.52
CA GLY A 599 -19.78 26.10 -7.39
C GLY A 599 -19.59 24.63 -6.98
N PRO A 600 -18.42 23.99 -7.23
CA PRO A 600 -18.17 22.53 -7.19
C PRO A 600 -18.47 21.86 -5.84
N VAL A 601 -18.49 22.66 -4.76
CA VAL A 601 -18.90 22.23 -3.42
C VAL A 601 -20.38 21.79 -3.39
N ARG A 602 -21.26 22.41 -4.19
CA ARG A 602 -22.68 22.01 -4.30
C ARG A 602 -22.83 20.62 -4.93
N LEU A 603 -22.05 20.29 -5.97
CA LEU A 603 -22.09 18.97 -6.61
C LEU A 603 -21.60 17.88 -5.66
N GLN A 604 -20.50 18.11 -4.94
CA GLN A 604 -20.02 17.17 -3.93
C GLN A 604 -21.02 16.97 -2.79
N ARG A 605 -21.69 18.04 -2.33
CA ARG A 605 -22.76 17.94 -1.33
C ARG A 605 -23.95 17.15 -1.86
N ALA A 606 -24.44 17.46 -3.06
CA ALA A 606 -25.56 16.77 -3.68
C ALA A 606 -25.27 15.27 -3.90
N LEU A 607 -24.07 14.94 -4.39
CA LEU A 607 -23.61 13.56 -4.52
C LEU A 607 -23.56 12.85 -3.16
N ARG A 608 -22.96 13.48 -2.15
CA ARG A 608 -22.89 12.91 -0.79
C ARG A 608 -24.27 12.70 -0.18
N GLN A 609 -25.20 13.63 -0.37
CA GLN A 609 -26.59 13.51 0.07
C GLN A 609 -27.30 12.36 -0.64
N ALA A 610 -27.22 12.28 -1.97
CA ALA A 610 -27.81 11.20 -2.76
C ALA A 610 -27.22 9.84 -2.38
N THR A 611 -25.90 9.73 -2.20
CA THR A 611 -25.25 8.51 -1.72
C THR A 611 -25.72 8.15 -0.30
N THR A 612 -25.79 9.12 0.61
CA THR A 612 -26.28 8.88 1.98
C THR A 612 -27.72 8.35 1.97
N GLN A 613 -28.61 8.97 1.19
CA GLN A 613 -30.00 8.53 1.06
C GLN A 613 -30.10 7.12 0.49
N ARG A 614 -29.33 6.79 -0.57
CA ARG A 614 -29.29 5.43 -1.14
C ARG A 614 -28.84 4.39 -0.12
N TYR A 615 -27.78 4.66 0.64
CA TYR A 615 -27.28 3.76 1.69
C TYR A 615 -28.28 3.61 2.83
N HIS A 616 -28.96 4.69 3.25
CA HIS A 616 -30.01 4.65 4.27
C HIS A 616 -31.19 3.77 3.81
N GLN A 617 -31.70 4.00 2.59
CA GLN A 617 -32.80 3.22 2.02
C GLN A 617 -32.45 1.73 1.96
N ALA A 618 -31.27 1.39 1.44
CA ALA A 618 -30.84 0.00 1.34
C ALA A 618 -30.65 -0.66 2.71
N PHE A 619 -30.09 0.05 3.69
CA PHE A 619 -29.97 -0.45 5.06
C PHE A 619 -31.34 -0.68 5.71
N HIS A 620 -32.28 0.26 5.58
CA HIS A 620 -33.63 0.09 6.12
C HIS A 620 -34.38 -1.05 5.45
N GLN A 621 -34.24 -1.23 4.13
CA GLN A 621 -34.81 -2.35 3.40
C GLN A 621 -34.25 -3.69 3.92
N ALA A 622 -32.92 -3.84 3.97
CA ALA A 622 -32.28 -5.05 4.47
C ALA A 622 -32.66 -5.33 5.95
N ARG A 623 -32.64 -4.31 6.80
CA ARG A 623 -33.02 -4.40 8.22
C ARG A 623 -34.47 -4.87 8.38
N ARG A 624 -35.41 -4.34 7.58
CA ARG A 624 -36.81 -4.81 7.57
C ARG A 624 -36.88 -6.28 7.17
N THR A 625 -36.16 -6.70 6.14
CA THR A 625 -36.16 -8.10 5.67
C THR A 625 -35.67 -9.07 6.74
N PHE A 626 -34.59 -8.74 7.47
CA PHE A 626 -34.10 -9.55 8.58
C PHE A 626 -35.01 -9.49 9.82
N ALA A 627 -35.65 -8.35 10.09
CA ALA A 627 -36.57 -8.19 11.21
C ALA A 627 -37.79 -9.14 11.12
N HIS A 628 -38.28 -9.45 9.92
CA HIS A 628 -39.35 -10.46 9.73
C HIS A 628 -38.94 -11.87 10.18
N LEU A 629 -37.64 -12.14 10.27
CA LEU A 629 -37.08 -13.40 10.80
C LEU A 629 -36.68 -13.30 12.27
N GLY A 630 -36.91 -12.16 12.92
CA GLY A 630 -36.44 -11.89 14.28
C GLY A 630 -34.91 -11.72 14.39
N VAL A 631 -34.22 -11.47 13.28
CA VAL A 631 -32.76 -11.30 13.26
C VAL A 631 -32.38 -9.83 13.36
N PRO A 632 -31.61 -9.42 14.39
CA PRO A 632 -31.12 -8.06 14.48
C PRO A 632 -30.06 -7.78 13.42
N MET A 633 -30.17 -6.62 12.78
CA MET A 633 -29.19 -6.05 11.86
C MET A 633 -28.72 -4.69 12.39
N VAL A 634 -27.41 -4.55 12.59
CA VAL A 634 -26.78 -3.36 13.19
C VAL A 634 -25.74 -2.77 12.24
N CYS A 635 -25.57 -1.46 12.31
CA CYS A 635 -24.53 -0.74 11.58
C CYS A 635 -23.22 -0.75 12.40
N ALA A 636 -22.11 -1.14 11.78
CA ALA A 636 -20.80 -1.26 12.45
C ALA A 636 -20.28 0.06 13.05
N ARG A 637 -20.75 1.22 12.57
CA ARG A 637 -20.38 2.54 13.11
C ARG A 637 -21.38 3.10 14.13
N SER A 638 -22.55 2.49 14.33
CA SER A 638 -23.50 2.90 15.36
C SER A 638 -23.22 2.15 16.66
N GLY A 639 -22.56 2.80 17.62
CA GLY A 639 -22.14 2.19 18.88
C GLY A 639 -20.87 1.35 18.79
N ASP A 640 -20.64 0.48 19.78
CA ASP A 640 -19.57 -0.52 19.77
C ASP A 640 -20.14 -1.88 19.33
N PRO A 641 -19.99 -2.28 18.06
CA PRO A 641 -20.53 -3.56 17.56
C PRO A 641 -19.89 -4.77 18.24
N ALA A 642 -18.64 -4.69 18.69
CA ALA A 642 -18.03 -5.75 19.46
C ALA A 642 -18.75 -5.90 20.81
N HIS A 643 -19.04 -4.79 21.48
CA HIS A 643 -19.83 -4.79 22.72
C HIS A 643 -21.22 -5.43 22.54
N LEU A 644 -21.94 -5.13 21.45
CA LEU A 644 -23.25 -5.74 21.17
C LEU A 644 -23.17 -7.27 20.97
N ILE A 645 -22.13 -7.75 20.29
CA ILE A 645 -21.88 -9.19 20.15
C ILE A 645 -21.62 -9.82 21.52
N LEU A 646 -20.79 -9.18 22.35
CA LEU A 646 -20.43 -9.66 23.68
C LEU A 646 -21.64 -9.70 24.62
N GLU A 647 -22.48 -8.66 24.61
CA GLU A 647 -23.73 -8.63 25.37
C GLU A 647 -24.66 -9.78 24.95
N ARG A 648 -24.72 -10.08 23.65
CA ARG A 648 -25.51 -11.22 23.15
C ARG A 648 -24.96 -12.56 23.62
N LEU A 649 -23.64 -12.70 23.67
CA LEU A 649 -22.97 -13.88 24.22
C LEU A 649 -23.28 -14.04 25.72
N ASP A 650 -23.30 -12.96 26.50
CA ASP A 650 -23.67 -13.02 27.91
C ASP A 650 -25.12 -13.48 28.13
N ARG A 651 -26.05 -13.00 27.30
CA ARG A 651 -27.44 -13.48 27.35
C ARG A 651 -27.53 -14.98 27.04
N LEU A 652 -26.74 -15.47 26.08
CA LEU A 652 -26.63 -16.90 25.78
C LEU A 652 -26.03 -17.70 26.95
N ARG A 653 -25.02 -17.14 27.62
CA ARG A 653 -24.46 -17.73 28.86
C ARG A 653 -25.55 -17.85 29.92
N SER A 654 -26.39 -16.82 30.12
CA SER A 654 -27.45 -16.87 31.13
C SER A 654 -28.57 -17.86 30.80
N VAL A 655 -28.98 -17.98 29.53
CA VAL A 655 -30.05 -18.91 29.13
C VAL A 655 -29.60 -20.36 29.28
N ARG A 656 -28.36 -20.69 28.91
CA ARG A 656 -27.82 -22.06 29.08
C ARG A 656 -27.70 -22.50 30.54
N ARG A 657 -27.56 -21.56 31.48
CA ARG A 657 -27.59 -21.87 32.92
C ARG A 657 -28.99 -22.30 33.39
N LEU A 658 -30.06 -21.84 32.73
CA LEU A 658 -31.44 -22.10 33.14
C LEU A 658 -32.06 -23.36 32.51
N GLY A 659 -31.64 -23.74 31.29
CA GLY A 659 -32.34 -24.73 30.45
C GLY A 659 -31.76 -26.14 30.38
N ARG A 660 -30.68 -26.44 31.11
CA ARG A 660 -30.38 -27.85 31.45
C ARG A 660 -31.07 -28.19 32.75
#